data_AF-A0A5C4S7Y7-F1
#
_entry.id   AF-A0A5C4S7Y7-F1
#
_cell.length_a   1.000
_cell.length_b   1.000
_cell.length_c   1.000
_cell.angle_alpha   90.00
_cell.angle_beta   90.00
_cell.angle_gamma   90.00
#
_symmetry.space_group_name_H-M   'P 1'
#
loop_
_entity.id
_entity.type
_entity.pdbx_description
1 polymer ?
#
loop_
_entity_poly.entity_id
_entity_poly.type
_entity_poly.pdbx_seq_one_letter_code
_entity_poly.pdbx_strand_id
1 'polypeptide(L)'
;MKKFLFVVVALLALEYAEHRIVDDFQLQSWPDASTHDDYNGQLEFYAVLLAAIFSIYFATIGIILSTGYAKLNRKIVSLLIGEQVGNLYTSTLIFSTAFCITAKAINIFGHQTGLSVYVVSSFLTVLSVLTLFPIGRRLFEFFELTPLIDGEILPKIAQNIERVAQGKNTISYQNHFSHLARTKLKQLEFINERLQSEQRKVEQNLPLLTRSYSGLLAYYLKQKHKIPEDSYWFPRIQFHPNWFLAGDSETSLALQTSSQITPEERADLDWLENETLEKIHHHLEQALKAKKWELSLRLVSDLQYRATVYSQGLYFQTGLDDFAAVRILLEQYLPKIDGKNSETSRHAIALADTWCAIVQNFFFETLRRIQTFDKELMRFFAGDDWSFAASKNLPAFLQVKIRPLQKRIVFEQKIEQRRLSRPKYLQQLTIKAALEEYFKIVEIVADFESSELPKFAQAVVASGHPAAATQVVLSTLHSNWKLPGWYDDLERLFSRYAVYQLYDEEMYKLPALDFEKLQKQFEVQRSELMMLLSEKTLGNHLFASCAHDTSLPDHFGQTYFVLANECLNALHRNDGDVLDSVFRTFFGLAFLAANFKFTDPNLDVNQEFRLHLVSSANKDLATLLGYSILYAEHHQNQALKTVPMQIWEGLLEAATDRKSYLERTMLLSDSRSFSMNASPRDSIRTEWKMKFEALLRDAGYNDRYSSHGPKHPSHIVDEFRGGYYSASDVFFALHVLSEIDLSVDKVNHQITSFKSRIERLEGETE
;
A
#
# COMPACT_ATOMS: atom_id res chain seq x y z
N MET A 1 25.00 -28.38 39.22
CA MET A 1 24.36 -28.80 40.50
C MET A 1 22.89 -29.19 40.35
N LYS A 2 21.94 -28.29 40.00
CA LYS A 2 20.49 -28.64 39.94
C LYS A 2 20.15 -29.89 39.11
N LYS A 3 20.79 -30.10 37.96
CA LYS A 3 20.53 -31.25 37.08
C LYS A 3 21.08 -32.59 37.63
N PHE A 4 22.21 -32.56 38.35
CA PHE A 4 22.78 -33.75 38.98
C PHE A 4 21.93 -34.22 40.17
N LEU A 5 21.37 -33.26 40.92
CA LEU A 5 20.39 -33.54 41.97
C LEU A 5 19.12 -34.21 41.39
N PHE A 6 18.69 -33.79 40.20
CA PHE A 6 17.55 -34.38 39.49
C PHE A 6 17.82 -35.83 39.04
N VAL A 7 19.04 -36.15 38.61
CA VAL A 7 19.47 -37.52 38.26
C VAL A 7 19.39 -38.43 39.49
N VAL A 8 19.93 -37.97 40.62
CA VAL A 8 19.90 -38.74 41.89
C VAL A 8 18.47 -38.95 42.38
N VAL A 9 17.63 -37.91 42.33
CA VAL A 9 16.21 -38.02 42.71
C VAL A 9 15.45 -38.95 41.76
N ALA A 10 15.73 -38.92 40.46
CA ALA A 10 15.10 -39.82 39.48
C ALA A 10 15.48 -41.28 39.71
N LEU A 11 16.75 -41.56 40.02
CA LEU A 11 17.23 -42.90 40.37
C LEU A 11 16.55 -43.42 41.65
N LEU A 12 16.51 -42.61 42.71
CA LEU A 12 15.85 -42.97 43.97
C LEU A 12 14.33 -43.17 43.80
N ALA A 13 13.68 -42.37 42.96
CA ALA A 13 12.25 -42.51 42.67
C ALA A 13 11.94 -43.78 41.87
N LEU A 14 12.83 -44.17 40.94
CA LEU A 14 12.72 -45.41 40.18
C LEU A 14 12.93 -46.63 41.05
N GLU A 15 13.94 -46.60 41.93
CA GLU A 15 14.20 -47.66 42.90
C GLU A 15 13.03 -47.83 43.89
N TYR A 16 12.46 -46.72 44.37
CA TYR A 16 11.27 -46.73 45.21
C TYR A 16 10.02 -47.24 44.48
N ALA A 17 9.82 -46.83 43.22
CA ALA A 17 8.69 -47.28 42.40
C ALA A 17 8.79 -48.77 42.08
N GLU A 18 9.99 -49.28 41.79
CA GLU A 18 10.23 -50.70 41.56
C GLU A 18 9.98 -51.52 42.82
N HIS A 19 10.46 -51.08 43.99
CA HIS A 19 10.20 -51.75 45.26
C HIS A 19 8.69 -51.85 45.54
N ARG A 20 7.93 -50.78 45.27
CA ARG A 20 6.48 -50.76 45.46
C ARG A 20 5.72 -51.64 44.46
N ILE A 21 6.15 -51.68 43.20
CA ILE A 21 5.54 -52.51 42.16
C ILE A 21 5.80 -54.00 42.42
N VAL A 22 7.01 -54.35 42.87
CA VAL A 22 7.38 -55.72 43.25
C VAL A 22 6.56 -56.19 44.46
N ASP A 23 6.38 -55.33 45.46
CA ASP A 23 5.58 -55.63 46.65
C ASP A 23 4.07 -55.77 46.35
N ASP A 24 3.50 -54.89 45.51
CA ASP A 24 2.05 -54.87 45.21
C ASP A 24 1.62 -55.98 44.22
N PHE A 25 2.52 -56.47 43.33
CA PHE A 25 2.16 -57.43 42.27
C PHE A 25 2.75 -58.84 42.44
N GLN A 26 3.49 -59.15 43.51
CA GLN A 26 4.16 -60.46 43.74
C GLN A 26 4.92 -60.98 42.50
N LEU A 27 5.58 -60.08 41.76
CA LEU A 27 6.44 -60.47 40.65
C LEU A 27 7.70 -61.14 41.20
N GLN A 28 8.08 -62.28 40.61
CA GLN A 28 9.27 -63.04 40.98
C GLN A 28 10.51 -62.11 40.92
N SER A 29 11.21 -61.98 42.06
CA SER A 29 12.37 -61.11 42.20
C SER A 29 13.47 -61.52 41.21
N TRP A 30 13.96 -60.52 40.47
CA TRP A 30 15.29 -60.35 39.85
C TRP A 30 15.98 -61.55 39.17
N PRO A 31 16.52 -61.39 37.94
CA PRO A 31 17.25 -62.45 37.25
C PRO A 31 18.65 -62.65 37.87
N ASP A 32 19.20 -63.87 37.76
CA ASP A 32 20.44 -64.37 38.39
C ASP A 32 21.69 -63.46 38.23
N ALA A 33 22.70 -63.70 39.08
CA ALA A 33 23.97 -62.96 39.10
C ALA A 33 24.69 -62.90 37.73
N SER A 34 24.50 -63.89 36.84
CA SER A 34 25.07 -63.90 35.48
C SER A 34 24.46 -62.82 34.58
N THR A 35 23.19 -62.48 34.79
CA THR A 35 22.49 -61.44 34.01
C THR A 35 22.89 -60.02 34.45
N HIS A 36 23.36 -59.82 35.68
CA HIS A 36 23.83 -58.51 36.16
C HIS A 36 25.11 -58.03 35.49
N ASP A 37 26.04 -58.93 35.19
CA ASP A 37 27.25 -58.57 34.44
C ASP A 37 26.91 -58.13 33.01
N ASP A 38 25.95 -58.81 32.36
CA ASP A 38 25.45 -58.40 31.04
C ASP A 38 24.78 -57.02 31.08
N TYR A 39 23.97 -56.74 32.11
CA TYR A 39 23.31 -55.46 32.29
C TYR A 39 24.28 -54.31 32.63
N ASN A 40 25.31 -54.57 33.43
CA ASN A 40 26.40 -53.61 33.68
C ASN A 40 27.18 -53.30 32.41
N GLY A 41 27.47 -54.31 31.59
CA GLY A 41 28.06 -54.16 30.26
C GLY A 41 27.19 -53.32 29.32
N GLN A 42 25.86 -53.47 29.38
CA GLN A 42 24.92 -52.66 28.59
C GLN A 42 24.88 -51.20 29.02
N LEU A 43 24.85 -50.88 30.32
CA LEU A 43 24.93 -49.50 30.80
C LEU A 43 26.25 -48.82 30.42
N GLU A 44 27.35 -49.57 30.48
CA GLU A 44 28.65 -49.11 29.99
C GLU A 44 28.61 -48.82 28.49
N PHE A 45 28.06 -49.75 27.70
CA PHE A 45 27.91 -49.57 26.27
C PHE A 45 27.04 -48.33 25.93
N TYR A 46 25.91 -48.13 26.63
CA TYR A 46 25.07 -46.95 26.46
C TYR A 46 25.79 -45.65 26.82
N ALA A 47 26.53 -45.63 27.93
CA ALA A 47 27.31 -44.47 28.34
C ALA A 47 28.40 -44.12 27.30
N VAL A 48 29.11 -45.13 26.78
CA VAL A 48 30.12 -44.95 25.73
C VAL A 48 29.50 -44.47 24.42
N LEU A 49 28.37 -45.05 24.00
CA LEU A 49 27.65 -44.67 22.78
C LEU A 49 27.14 -43.23 22.86
N LEU A 50 26.53 -42.84 23.98
CA LEU A 50 26.07 -41.46 24.19
C LEU A 50 27.26 -40.48 24.24
N ALA A 51 28.37 -40.84 24.88
CA ALA A 51 29.58 -40.03 24.90
C ALA A 51 30.21 -39.86 23.50
N ALA A 52 30.20 -40.91 22.67
CA ALA A 52 30.66 -40.84 21.29
C ALA A 52 29.78 -39.91 20.44
N ILE A 53 28.46 -40.02 20.56
CA ILE A 53 27.51 -39.13 19.88
C ILE A 53 27.72 -37.67 20.31
N PHE A 54 27.90 -37.44 21.62
CA PHE A 54 28.21 -36.12 22.16
C PHE A 54 29.50 -35.55 21.57
N SER A 55 30.55 -36.35 21.48
CA SER A 55 31.83 -35.95 20.90
C SER A 55 31.69 -35.57 19.42
N ILE A 56 31.00 -36.39 18.62
CA ILE A 56 30.73 -36.11 17.20
C ILE A 56 29.96 -34.79 17.04
N TYR A 57 28.90 -34.59 17.83
CA TYR A 57 28.09 -33.37 17.78
C TYR A 57 28.93 -32.10 18.05
N PHE A 58 29.75 -32.11 19.11
CA PHE A 58 30.62 -30.97 19.42
C PHE A 58 31.76 -30.79 18.41
N ALA A 59 32.28 -31.87 17.84
CA ALA A 59 33.25 -31.80 16.75
C ALA A 59 32.64 -31.18 15.49
N THR A 60 31.43 -31.59 15.08
CA THR A 60 30.72 -31.02 13.94
C THR A 60 30.38 -29.55 14.15
N ILE A 61 29.89 -29.17 15.35
CA ILE A 61 29.69 -27.76 15.72
C ILE A 61 31.00 -26.98 15.69
N GLY A 62 32.09 -27.54 16.21
CA GLY A 62 33.42 -26.93 16.16
C GLY A 62 33.92 -26.71 14.74
N ILE A 63 33.68 -27.66 13.83
CA ILE A 63 33.97 -27.53 12.40
C ILE A 63 33.11 -26.42 11.79
N ILE A 64 31.79 -26.43 11.99
CA ILE A 64 30.87 -25.39 11.47
C ILE A 64 31.31 -24.00 11.96
N LEU A 65 31.63 -23.88 13.25
CA LEU A 65 32.10 -22.65 13.86
C LEU A 65 33.43 -22.16 13.26
N SER A 66 34.33 -23.09 12.93
CA SER A 66 35.64 -22.80 12.36
C SER A 66 35.61 -22.53 10.85
N THR A 67 34.75 -23.20 10.09
CA THR A 67 34.73 -23.12 8.61
C THR A 67 33.70 -22.14 8.08
N GLY A 68 32.48 -22.13 8.63
CA GLY A 68 31.39 -21.25 8.21
C GLY A 68 31.34 -19.92 8.96
N TYR A 69 31.82 -19.91 10.22
CA TYR A 69 31.54 -18.82 11.17
C TYR A 69 32.79 -18.15 11.78
N ALA A 70 34.01 -18.48 11.34
CA ALA A 70 35.23 -17.94 11.94
C ALA A 70 35.34 -16.40 11.87
N LYS A 71 34.60 -15.75 10.97
CA LYS A 71 34.54 -14.28 10.84
C LYS A 71 33.34 -13.64 11.56
N LEU A 72 32.47 -14.41 12.20
CA LEU A 72 31.30 -13.92 12.92
C LEU A 72 31.64 -13.53 14.37
N ASN A 73 30.93 -12.53 14.89
CA ASN A 73 31.14 -12.03 16.25
C ASN A 73 30.89 -13.16 17.27
N ARG A 74 31.73 -13.24 18.33
CA ARG A 74 31.59 -14.21 19.43
C ARG A 74 30.18 -14.27 20.03
N LYS A 75 29.41 -13.17 19.96
CA LYS A 75 28.02 -13.10 20.43
C LYS A 75 26.99 -13.82 19.55
N ILE A 76 27.27 -14.04 18.26
CA ILE A 76 26.42 -14.82 17.34
C ILE A 76 26.79 -16.29 17.43
N VAL A 77 28.08 -16.58 17.57
CA VAL A 77 28.60 -17.91 17.91
C VAL A 77 27.97 -18.42 19.23
N SER A 78 27.88 -17.59 20.26
CA SER A 78 27.21 -17.99 21.51
C SER A 78 25.70 -18.15 21.39
N LEU A 79 25.07 -17.50 20.39
CA LEU A 79 23.66 -17.70 20.05
C LEU A 79 23.43 -19.05 19.38
N LEU A 80 24.33 -19.47 18.48
CA LEU A 80 24.34 -20.81 17.88
C LEU A 80 24.50 -21.91 18.94
N ILE A 81 25.38 -21.69 19.92
CA ILE A 81 25.63 -22.64 21.02
C ILE A 81 24.47 -22.66 22.03
N GLY A 82 23.81 -21.52 22.23
CA GLY A 82 22.72 -21.33 23.20
C GLY A 82 21.30 -21.47 22.64
N GLU A 83 21.15 -21.99 21.42
CA GLU A 83 19.86 -22.20 20.78
C GLU A 83 18.96 -23.11 21.63
N GLN A 84 17.66 -22.81 21.70
CA GLN A 84 16.74 -23.53 22.59
C GLN A 84 16.69 -25.04 22.33
N VAL A 85 16.74 -25.45 21.06
CA VAL A 85 16.65 -26.87 20.68
C VAL A 85 17.99 -27.59 20.87
N GLY A 86 19.11 -26.93 20.54
CA GLY A 86 20.46 -27.44 20.84
C GLY A 86 20.72 -27.59 22.35
N ASN A 87 20.24 -26.64 23.17
CA ASN A 87 20.36 -26.69 24.63
C ASN A 87 19.47 -27.79 25.24
N LEU A 88 18.26 -27.99 24.71
CA LEU A 88 17.36 -29.05 25.19
C LEU A 88 17.93 -30.43 24.85
N TYR A 89 18.50 -30.60 23.66
CA TYR A 89 19.19 -31.84 23.27
C TYR A 89 20.47 -32.09 24.08
N THR A 90 21.39 -31.13 24.12
CA THR A 90 22.63 -31.28 24.93
C THR A 90 22.29 -31.53 26.40
N SER A 91 21.24 -30.89 26.93
CA SER A 91 20.73 -31.19 28.27
C SER A 91 20.21 -32.61 28.40
N THR A 92 19.44 -33.12 27.43
CA THR A 92 18.86 -34.48 27.45
C THR A 92 19.96 -35.54 27.31
N LEU A 93 20.95 -35.29 26.45
CA LEU A 93 22.08 -36.17 26.23
C LEU A 93 22.99 -36.19 27.48
N ILE A 94 23.37 -35.03 28.01
CA ILE A 94 24.16 -34.95 29.27
C ILE A 94 23.41 -35.63 30.42
N PHE A 95 22.09 -35.43 30.51
CA PHE A 95 21.27 -36.09 31.53
C PHE A 95 21.28 -37.61 31.37
N SER A 96 21.07 -38.12 30.15
CA SER A 96 21.05 -39.56 29.85
C SER A 96 22.41 -40.20 30.10
N THR A 97 23.52 -39.57 29.67
CA THR A 97 24.87 -40.05 29.94
C THR A 97 25.19 -40.04 31.43
N ALA A 98 24.85 -38.95 32.14
CA ALA A 98 25.06 -38.85 33.58
C ALA A 98 24.22 -39.88 34.35
N PHE A 99 22.99 -40.16 33.89
CA PHE A 99 22.11 -41.19 34.45
C PHE A 99 22.73 -42.59 34.31
N CYS A 100 23.20 -42.97 33.12
CA CYS A 100 23.86 -44.27 32.90
C CYS A 100 25.16 -44.43 33.69
N ILE A 101 26.00 -43.39 33.76
CA ILE A 101 27.26 -43.41 34.54
C ILE A 101 26.97 -43.52 36.04
N THR A 102 25.97 -42.76 36.53
CA THR A 102 25.62 -42.78 37.96
C THR A 102 24.99 -44.12 38.34
N ALA A 103 24.11 -44.68 37.50
CA ALA A 103 23.54 -46.02 37.70
C ALA A 103 24.64 -47.09 37.79
N LYS A 104 25.64 -47.05 36.89
CA LYS A 104 26.81 -47.94 36.96
C LYS A 104 27.65 -47.70 38.22
N ALA A 105 27.86 -46.45 38.60
CA ALA A 105 28.68 -46.10 39.77
C ALA A 105 28.04 -46.59 41.08
N ILE A 106 26.70 -46.62 41.18
CA ILE A 106 25.99 -47.15 42.35
C ILE A 106 26.25 -48.65 42.53
N ASN A 107 26.37 -49.42 41.44
CA ASN A 107 26.72 -50.84 41.50
C ASN A 107 28.12 -51.09 42.10
N ILE A 108 29.06 -50.13 42.00
CA ILE A 108 30.39 -50.23 42.62
C ILE A 108 30.30 -50.18 44.16
N PHE A 109 29.27 -49.51 44.71
CA PHE A 109 29.04 -49.42 46.16
C PHE A 109 28.24 -50.61 46.73
N GLY A 110 27.99 -51.65 45.93
CA GLY A 110 27.31 -52.87 46.37
C GLY A 110 25.78 -52.79 46.40
N HIS A 111 25.20 -51.68 45.93
CA HIS A 111 23.76 -51.55 45.70
C HIS A 111 23.42 -52.05 44.31
N GLN A 112 22.56 -53.06 44.21
CA GLN A 112 22.16 -53.62 42.92
C GLN A 112 21.06 -52.75 42.30
N THR A 113 21.24 -52.34 41.04
CA THR A 113 20.27 -51.51 40.28
C THR A 113 19.15 -52.32 39.61
N GLY A 114 17.90 -51.88 39.75
CA GLY A 114 16.71 -52.60 39.29
C GLY A 114 16.39 -52.56 37.80
N LEU A 115 15.48 -53.45 37.37
CA LEU A 115 15.03 -53.62 35.99
C LEU A 115 14.40 -52.33 35.44
N SER A 116 13.77 -51.52 36.30
CA SER A 116 13.20 -50.23 35.92
C SER A 116 14.27 -49.25 35.44
N VAL A 117 15.45 -49.24 36.11
CA VAL A 117 16.58 -48.38 35.74
C VAL A 117 17.12 -48.77 34.37
N TYR A 118 17.15 -50.06 34.05
CA TYR A 118 17.57 -50.55 32.74
C TYR A 118 16.58 -50.18 31.63
N VAL A 119 15.28 -50.42 31.83
CA VAL A 119 14.24 -50.06 30.85
C VAL A 119 14.25 -48.56 30.55
N VAL A 120 14.37 -47.73 31.60
CA VAL A 120 14.48 -46.27 31.43
C VAL A 120 15.77 -45.88 30.72
N SER A 121 16.90 -46.52 31.04
CA SER A 121 18.18 -46.25 30.36
C SER A 121 18.16 -46.62 28.88
N SER A 122 17.57 -47.75 28.52
CA SER A 122 17.37 -48.15 27.11
C SER A 122 16.45 -47.18 26.38
N PHE A 123 15.34 -46.78 27.01
CA PHE A 123 14.42 -45.79 26.44
C PHE A 123 15.10 -44.42 26.22
N LEU A 124 15.83 -43.91 27.21
CA LEU A 124 16.58 -42.66 27.11
C LEU A 124 17.65 -42.71 26.01
N THR A 125 18.32 -43.86 25.85
CA THR A 125 19.33 -44.06 24.81
C THR A 125 18.70 -44.07 23.42
N VAL A 126 17.61 -44.80 23.21
CA VAL A 126 16.85 -44.81 21.95
C VAL A 126 16.32 -43.42 21.62
N LEU A 127 15.75 -42.72 22.60
CA LEU A 127 15.26 -41.35 22.44
C LEU A 127 16.40 -40.40 22.02
N SER A 128 17.56 -40.50 22.67
CA SER A 128 18.74 -39.69 22.35
C SER A 128 19.23 -39.95 20.92
N VAL A 129 19.27 -41.21 20.47
CA VAL A 129 19.64 -41.58 19.10
C VAL A 129 18.63 -41.06 18.07
N LEU A 130 17.32 -41.18 18.34
CA LEU A 130 16.29 -40.68 17.43
C LEU A 130 16.32 -39.16 17.27
N THR A 131 16.70 -38.42 18.32
CA THR A 131 16.87 -36.97 18.25
C THR A 131 18.08 -36.53 17.40
N LEU A 132 19.01 -37.42 17.07
CA LEU A 132 20.19 -37.09 16.25
C LEU A 132 19.82 -36.67 14.81
N PHE A 133 18.83 -37.33 14.20
CA PHE A 133 18.44 -37.07 12.81
C PHE A 133 17.87 -35.66 12.57
N PRO A 134 16.86 -35.17 13.33
CA PRO A 134 16.36 -33.81 13.16
C PRO A 134 17.42 -32.75 13.50
N ILE A 135 18.39 -33.07 14.36
CA ILE A 135 19.48 -32.16 14.72
C ILE A 135 20.55 -32.09 13.64
N GLY A 136 20.93 -33.22 13.06
CA GLY A 136 21.84 -33.25 11.91
C GLY A 136 21.31 -32.34 10.80
N ARG A 137 20.02 -32.46 10.46
CA ARG A 137 19.34 -31.58 9.50
C ARG A 137 19.40 -30.10 9.92
N ARG A 138 19.10 -29.78 11.19
CA ARG A 138 19.12 -28.40 11.70
C ARG A 138 20.52 -27.79 11.72
N LEU A 139 21.56 -28.58 12.02
CA LEU A 139 22.97 -28.16 11.95
C LEU A 139 23.38 -27.81 10.51
N PHE A 140 22.86 -28.53 9.51
CA PHE A 140 23.06 -28.17 8.10
C PHE A 140 22.24 -26.95 7.68
N GLU A 141 21.03 -26.76 8.21
CA GLU A 141 20.24 -25.55 7.99
C GLU A 141 20.91 -24.29 8.57
N PHE A 142 21.73 -24.42 9.65
CA PHE A 142 22.59 -23.34 10.14
C PHE A 142 23.77 -22.99 9.24
N PHE A 143 23.95 -23.56 8.05
CA PHE A 143 24.83 -22.91 7.07
C PHE A 143 24.21 -21.61 6.53
N GLU A 144 22.90 -21.44 6.67
CA GLU A 144 22.19 -20.22 6.29
C GLU A 144 21.85 -19.41 7.55
N LEU A 145 22.05 -18.09 7.51
CA LEU A 145 21.79 -17.21 8.66
C LEU A 145 20.29 -16.88 8.82
N THR A 146 19.48 -17.14 7.80
CA THR A 146 18.04 -16.81 7.77
C THR A 146 17.22 -17.54 8.84
N PRO A 147 17.37 -18.87 9.04
CA PRO A 147 16.64 -19.59 10.11
C PRO A 147 16.94 -19.06 11.52
N LEU A 148 18.13 -18.47 11.75
CA LEU A 148 18.49 -17.87 13.03
C LEU A 148 17.68 -16.60 13.31
N ILE A 149 17.37 -15.83 12.27
CA ILE A 149 16.54 -14.62 12.36
C ILE A 149 15.13 -15.00 12.80
N ASP A 150 14.51 -15.93 12.08
CA ASP A 150 13.10 -16.31 12.30
C ASP A 150 12.91 -17.17 13.55
N GLY A 151 13.87 -18.05 13.87
CA GLY A 151 13.75 -18.99 14.99
C GLY A 151 14.14 -18.40 16.35
N GLU A 152 15.11 -17.48 16.40
CA GLU A 152 15.73 -17.06 17.67
C GLU A 152 15.72 -15.55 17.90
N ILE A 153 15.95 -14.72 16.88
CA ILE A 153 16.07 -13.27 17.06
C ILE A 153 14.70 -12.61 17.11
N LEU A 154 13.88 -12.77 16.07
CA LEU A 154 12.56 -12.15 16.00
C LEU A 154 11.63 -12.57 17.14
N PRO A 155 11.52 -13.87 17.50
CA PRO A 155 10.66 -14.29 18.60
C PRO A 155 11.09 -13.72 19.95
N LYS A 156 12.40 -13.54 20.18
CA LYS A 156 12.90 -12.91 21.42
C LYS A 156 12.61 -11.42 21.47
N ILE A 157 12.69 -10.71 20.33
CA ILE A 157 12.29 -9.31 20.25
C ILE A 157 10.78 -9.19 20.50
N ALA A 158 9.96 -10.00 19.83
CA ALA A 158 8.52 -10.06 20.02
C ALA A 158 8.14 -10.36 21.48
N GLN A 159 8.78 -11.35 22.11
CA GLN A 159 8.55 -11.66 23.52
C GLN A 159 8.88 -10.49 24.45
N ASN A 160 9.95 -9.73 24.18
CA ASN A 160 10.28 -8.55 24.98
C ASN A 160 9.23 -7.44 24.80
N ILE A 161 8.72 -7.24 23.58
CA ILE A 161 7.61 -6.31 23.30
C ILE A 161 6.35 -6.74 24.06
N GLU A 162 5.97 -8.03 24.01
CA GLU A 162 4.79 -8.56 24.72
C GLU A 162 4.90 -8.35 26.24
N ARG A 163 6.07 -8.65 26.80
CA ARG A 163 6.30 -8.49 28.24
C ARG A 163 6.11 -7.06 28.68
N VAL A 164 6.57 -6.09 27.88
CA VAL A 164 6.38 -4.66 28.18
C VAL A 164 4.92 -4.24 27.99
N ALA A 165 4.24 -4.75 26.96
CA ALA A 165 2.83 -4.47 26.67
C ALA A 165 1.83 -4.99 27.75
N GLN A 166 2.26 -5.92 28.63
CA GLN A 166 1.42 -6.45 29.72
C GLN A 166 1.11 -5.41 30.82
N GLY A 167 1.80 -4.26 30.85
CA GLY A 167 1.43 -3.09 31.67
C GLY A 167 1.65 -3.21 33.19
N LYS A 168 2.07 -4.38 33.70
CA LYS A 168 2.33 -4.61 35.13
C LYS A 168 3.81 -4.46 35.54
N ASN A 169 4.65 -3.90 34.68
CA ASN A 169 6.10 -3.87 34.90
C ASN A 169 6.53 -2.57 35.58
N THR A 170 7.46 -2.68 36.53
CA THR A 170 8.16 -1.51 37.07
C THR A 170 9.04 -0.87 36.00
N ILE A 171 9.38 0.40 36.21
CA ILE A 171 10.26 1.18 35.32
C ILE A 171 11.57 0.43 34.99
N SER A 172 12.20 -0.18 35.99
CA SER A 172 13.45 -0.93 35.82
C SER A 172 13.28 -2.16 34.91
N TYR A 173 12.16 -2.88 35.02
CA TYR A 173 11.87 -4.02 34.13
C TYR A 173 11.60 -3.57 32.69
N GLN A 174 10.88 -2.46 32.50
CA GLN A 174 10.64 -1.89 31.17
C GLN A 174 11.95 -1.51 30.49
N ASN A 175 12.84 -0.82 31.22
CA ASN A 175 14.17 -0.45 30.70
C ASN A 175 15.03 -1.70 30.39
N HIS A 176 15.00 -2.72 31.27
CA HIS A 176 15.71 -3.97 31.02
C HIS A 176 15.25 -4.67 29.74
N PHE A 177 13.94 -4.78 29.51
CA PHE A 177 13.40 -5.37 28.27
C PHE A 177 13.71 -4.53 27.03
N SER A 178 13.73 -3.20 27.14
CA SER A 178 14.18 -2.30 26.06
C SER A 178 15.64 -2.57 25.68
N HIS A 179 16.53 -2.64 26.66
CA HIS A 179 17.95 -2.96 26.43
C HIS A 179 18.16 -4.34 25.80
N LEU A 180 17.40 -5.35 26.25
CA LEU A 180 17.44 -6.68 25.65
C LEU A 180 16.97 -6.67 24.19
N ALA A 181 15.85 -5.99 23.90
CA ALA A 181 15.34 -5.86 22.53
C ALA A 181 16.34 -5.16 21.61
N ARG A 182 16.93 -4.03 22.04
CA ARG A 182 17.98 -3.33 21.27
C ARG A 182 19.22 -4.18 21.03
N THR A 183 19.63 -4.96 22.03
CA THR A 183 20.76 -5.89 21.86
C THR A 183 20.46 -6.93 20.80
N LYS A 184 19.23 -7.43 20.73
CA LYS A 184 18.79 -8.38 19.69
C LYS A 184 18.63 -7.72 18.33
N LEU A 185 18.15 -6.49 18.27
CA LEU A 185 18.09 -5.72 17.02
C LEU A 185 19.50 -5.50 16.45
N LYS A 186 20.48 -5.10 17.27
CA LYS A 186 21.88 -4.99 16.84
C LYS A 186 22.47 -6.30 16.31
N GLN A 187 22.01 -7.44 16.82
CA GLN A 187 22.40 -8.75 16.28
C GLN A 187 21.76 -9.00 14.91
N LEU A 188 20.51 -8.58 14.72
CA LEU A 188 19.84 -8.63 13.41
C LEU A 188 20.54 -7.73 12.39
N GLU A 189 20.92 -6.51 12.78
CA GLU A 189 21.67 -5.56 11.94
C GLU A 189 23.00 -6.15 11.49
N PHE A 190 23.76 -6.75 12.40
CA PHE A 190 25.03 -7.39 12.03
C PHE A 190 24.83 -8.54 11.03
N ILE A 191 23.80 -9.36 11.21
CA ILE A 191 23.46 -10.44 10.28
C ILE A 191 23.05 -9.85 8.92
N ASN A 192 22.29 -8.76 8.93
CA ASN A 192 21.88 -8.04 7.74
C ASN A 192 23.08 -7.55 6.93
N GLU A 193 23.99 -6.80 7.54
CA GLU A 193 25.22 -6.31 6.91
C GLU A 193 26.06 -7.46 6.32
N ARG A 194 26.13 -8.59 7.04
CA ARG A 194 26.86 -9.77 6.58
C ARG A 194 26.22 -10.40 5.34
N LEU A 195 24.91 -10.60 5.36
CA LEU A 195 24.16 -11.21 4.25
C LEU A 195 24.16 -10.31 3.00
N GLN A 196 24.25 -8.99 3.19
CA GLN A 196 24.41 -8.02 2.10
C GLN A 196 25.81 -8.04 1.49
N SER A 197 26.86 -8.34 2.28
CA SER A 197 28.23 -8.44 1.76
C SER A 197 28.43 -9.60 0.75
N GLU A 198 27.53 -10.58 0.73
CA GLU A 198 27.58 -11.74 -0.16
C GLU A 198 26.86 -11.47 -1.49
N GLN A 199 27.53 -10.79 -2.43
CA GLN A 199 26.98 -10.36 -3.73
C GLN A 199 26.23 -11.45 -4.51
N ARG A 200 26.63 -12.73 -4.39
CA ARG A 200 26.02 -13.86 -5.10
C ARG A 200 24.62 -14.24 -4.61
N LYS A 201 24.26 -13.91 -3.37
CA LYS A 201 22.97 -14.29 -2.76
C LYS A 201 22.03 -13.11 -2.49
N VAL A 202 22.39 -11.90 -2.93
CA VAL A 202 21.62 -10.66 -2.69
C VAL A 202 20.15 -10.77 -3.11
N GLU A 203 19.87 -11.39 -4.26
CA GLU A 203 18.49 -11.57 -4.77
C GLU A 203 17.62 -12.48 -3.90
N GLN A 204 18.24 -13.43 -3.20
CA GLN A 204 17.55 -14.35 -2.30
C GLN A 204 17.45 -13.74 -0.90
N ASN A 205 18.51 -13.09 -0.43
CA ASN A 205 18.62 -12.59 0.94
C ASN A 205 17.80 -11.31 1.18
N LEU A 206 17.81 -10.34 0.25
CA LEU A 206 17.17 -9.04 0.49
C LEU A 206 15.65 -9.13 0.67
N PRO A 207 14.88 -9.89 -0.15
CA PRO A 207 13.43 -10.02 0.06
C PRO A 207 13.11 -10.70 1.39
N LEU A 208 13.88 -11.72 1.78
CA LEU A 208 13.68 -12.42 3.06
C LEU A 208 13.92 -11.47 4.24
N LEU A 209 15.03 -10.72 4.22
CA LEU A 209 15.34 -9.73 5.26
C LEU A 209 14.28 -8.63 5.31
N THR A 210 13.86 -8.10 4.17
CA THR A 210 12.81 -7.07 4.08
C THR A 210 11.49 -7.56 4.66
N ARG A 211 11.13 -8.83 4.41
CA ARG A 211 9.96 -9.47 5.01
C ARG A 211 10.09 -9.64 6.52
N SER A 212 11.27 -10.05 7.01
CA SER A 212 11.54 -10.17 8.46
C SER A 212 11.40 -8.81 9.17
N TYR A 213 11.98 -7.74 8.64
CA TYR A 213 11.83 -6.38 9.19
C TYR A 213 10.38 -5.87 9.08
N SER A 214 9.72 -6.06 7.93
CA SER A 214 8.33 -5.65 7.74
C SER A 214 7.38 -6.40 8.67
N GLY A 215 7.62 -7.69 8.92
CA GLY A 215 6.88 -8.49 9.88
C GLY A 215 7.11 -8.04 11.33
N LEU A 216 8.34 -7.69 11.69
CA LEU A 216 8.67 -7.12 12.99
C LEU A 216 7.96 -5.78 13.22
N LEU A 217 8.03 -4.87 12.25
CA LEU A 217 7.35 -3.58 12.28
C LEU A 217 5.83 -3.76 12.43
N ALA A 218 5.24 -4.63 11.61
CA ALA A 218 3.81 -4.90 11.66
C ALA A 218 3.37 -5.49 13.00
N TYR A 219 4.17 -6.38 13.57
CA TYR A 219 3.94 -6.95 14.89
C TYR A 219 4.04 -5.87 15.98
N TYR A 220 5.07 -5.01 15.91
CA TYR A 220 5.28 -3.94 16.88
C TYR A 220 4.14 -2.92 16.87
N LEU A 221 3.71 -2.44 15.71
CA LEU A 221 2.60 -1.49 15.59
C LEU A 221 1.33 -2.05 16.24
N LYS A 222 1.04 -3.35 16.08
CA LYS A 222 -0.09 -4.01 16.76
C LYS A 222 0.04 -4.08 18.29
N GLN A 223 1.22 -3.91 18.87
CA GLN A 223 1.44 -3.94 20.32
C GLN A 223 1.78 -2.57 20.91
N LYS A 224 2.27 -1.61 20.10
CA LYS A 224 2.76 -0.28 20.53
C LYS A 224 1.73 0.45 21.38
N HIS A 225 0.46 0.43 20.97
CA HIS A 225 -0.62 1.09 21.70
C HIS A 225 -0.81 0.56 23.13
N LYS A 226 -0.38 -0.68 23.43
CA LYS A 226 -0.48 -1.26 24.79
C LYS A 226 0.65 -0.79 25.71
N ILE A 227 1.71 -0.20 25.15
CA ILE A 227 2.86 0.29 25.90
C ILE A 227 2.59 1.75 26.32
N PRO A 228 2.66 2.08 27.62
CA PRO A 228 2.53 3.46 28.08
C PRO A 228 3.64 4.35 27.51
N GLU A 229 3.34 5.58 27.07
CA GLU A 229 4.34 6.50 26.49
C GLU A 229 5.40 6.93 27.51
N ASP A 230 5.02 6.99 28.80
CA ASP A 230 5.92 7.28 29.90
C ASP A 230 6.88 6.10 30.20
N SER A 231 6.70 4.96 29.52
CA SER A 231 7.53 3.76 29.70
C SER A 231 8.98 4.01 29.27
N TYR A 232 9.91 3.43 30.02
CA TYR A 232 11.33 3.38 29.64
C TYR A 232 11.63 2.36 28.52
N TRP A 233 10.58 1.82 27.90
CA TRP A 233 10.69 1.19 26.58
C TRP A 233 11.24 2.18 25.55
N PHE A 234 10.70 3.40 25.56
CA PHE A 234 11.07 4.48 24.65
C PHE A 234 12.37 5.13 25.13
N PRO A 235 13.41 5.26 24.27
CA PRO A 235 14.62 5.97 24.62
C PRO A 235 14.32 7.42 24.98
N ARG A 236 15.05 7.97 25.95
CA ARG A 236 14.99 9.40 26.27
C ARG A 236 16.04 10.13 25.45
N ILE A 237 15.60 11.09 24.66
CA ILE A 237 16.45 12.01 23.89
C ILE A 237 16.41 13.36 24.58
N GLN A 238 17.58 14.02 24.66
CA GLN A 238 17.68 15.36 25.20
C GLN A 238 17.26 16.39 24.14
N PHE A 239 16.23 17.17 24.46
CA PHE A 239 15.75 18.28 23.65
C PHE A 239 16.18 19.60 24.28
N HIS A 240 16.93 20.41 23.53
CA HIS A 240 17.33 21.73 23.98
C HIS A 240 16.28 22.75 23.55
N PRO A 241 15.51 23.34 24.49
CA PRO A 241 14.50 24.32 24.12
C PRO A 241 15.16 25.59 23.57
N ASN A 242 14.49 26.21 22.60
CA ASN A 242 14.89 27.53 22.12
C ASN A 242 14.67 28.55 23.24
N TRP A 243 15.68 29.36 23.54
CA TRP A 243 15.62 30.41 24.55
C TRP A 243 14.42 31.36 24.38
N PHE A 244 14.01 31.63 23.15
CA PHE A 244 12.86 32.50 22.85
C PHE A 244 11.50 31.85 23.07
N LEU A 245 11.44 30.51 23.13
CA LEU A 245 10.22 29.74 23.34
C LEU A 245 10.13 29.15 24.75
N ALA A 246 11.23 29.22 25.51
CA ALA A 246 11.28 28.78 26.90
C ALA A 246 10.53 29.77 27.81
N GLY A 247 9.87 29.26 28.84
CA GLY A 247 9.06 30.08 29.73
C GLY A 247 9.89 31.07 30.55
N ASP A 248 9.29 32.20 30.96
CA ASP A 248 9.95 33.27 31.73
C ASP A 248 10.65 32.74 33.00
N SER A 249 10.10 31.73 33.65
CA SER A 249 10.71 31.13 34.84
C SER A 249 11.97 30.33 34.52
N GLU A 250 11.99 29.60 33.41
CA GLU A 250 13.14 28.79 33.00
C GLU A 250 14.28 29.65 32.48
N THR A 251 13.95 30.67 31.68
CA THR A 251 14.92 31.65 31.17
C THR A 251 15.47 32.52 32.30
N SER A 252 14.62 33.00 33.22
CA SER A 252 15.05 33.80 34.37
C SER A 252 15.94 33.00 35.31
N LEU A 253 15.59 31.74 35.62
CA LEU A 253 16.42 30.87 36.43
C LEU A 253 17.79 30.64 35.78
N ALA A 254 17.82 30.31 34.49
CA ALA A 254 19.05 30.11 33.72
C ALA A 254 19.94 31.37 33.70
N LEU A 255 19.35 32.56 33.55
CA LEU A 255 20.08 33.83 33.61
C LEU A 255 20.62 34.12 35.01
N GLN A 256 19.81 33.89 36.06
CA GLN A 256 20.22 34.10 37.45
C GLN A 256 21.37 33.18 37.88
N THR A 257 21.36 31.94 37.42
CA THR A 257 22.41 30.95 37.72
C THR A 257 23.56 30.96 36.71
N SER A 258 23.53 31.85 35.70
CA SER A 258 24.49 31.90 34.59
C SER A 258 24.69 30.53 33.91
N SER A 259 23.62 29.74 33.82
CA SER A 259 23.63 28.40 33.23
C SER A 259 22.84 28.37 31.93
N GLN A 260 23.04 27.32 31.14
CA GLN A 260 22.15 27.02 30.01
C GLN A 260 20.76 26.60 30.53
N ILE A 261 19.73 26.76 29.69
CA ILE A 261 18.41 26.18 29.98
C ILE A 261 18.58 24.66 30.05
N THR A 262 18.02 24.05 31.10
CA THR A 262 18.13 22.61 31.30
C THR A 262 17.47 21.88 30.14
N PRO A 263 18.14 20.90 29.52
CA PRO A 263 17.55 20.12 28.43
C PRO A 263 16.35 19.32 28.95
N GLU A 264 15.27 19.30 28.17
CA GLU A 264 14.11 18.46 28.45
C GLU A 264 14.36 17.03 27.94
N GLU A 265 14.12 16.01 28.75
CA GLU A 265 14.15 14.62 28.29
C GLU A 265 12.80 14.21 27.70
N ARG A 266 12.74 13.99 26.38
CA ARG A 266 11.53 13.50 25.69
C ARG A 266 11.70 12.04 25.27
N ALA A 267 10.63 11.27 25.35
CA ALA A 267 10.61 9.90 24.83
C ALA A 267 10.57 9.92 23.30
N ASP A 268 11.45 9.16 22.66
CA ASP A 268 11.34 8.85 21.24
C ASP A 268 10.32 7.73 21.04
N LEU A 269 9.11 8.09 20.62
CA LEU A 269 8.01 7.16 20.44
C LEU A 269 8.14 6.32 19.16
N ASP A 270 8.98 6.75 18.21
CA ASP A 270 9.09 6.17 16.87
C ASP A 270 10.45 5.50 16.61
N TRP A 271 11.26 5.33 17.66
CA TRP A 271 12.62 4.80 17.57
C TRP A 271 12.71 3.46 16.80
N LEU A 272 11.79 2.53 17.05
CA LEU A 272 11.84 1.20 16.42
C LEU A 272 11.33 1.25 14.98
N GLU A 273 10.33 2.08 14.70
CA GLU A 273 9.85 2.36 13.35
C GLU A 273 10.99 2.92 12.51
N ASN A 274 11.67 3.95 13.01
CA ASN A 274 12.78 4.60 12.32
C ASN A 274 13.94 3.62 12.08
N GLU A 275 14.38 2.88 13.10
CA GLU A 275 15.47 1.90 12.95
C GLU A 275 15.11 0.79 11.94
N THR A 276 13.87 0.30 11.93
CA THR A 276 13.46 -0.77 11.01
C THR A 276 13.23 -0.27 9.58
N LEU A 277 12.60 0.89 9.41
CA LEU A 277 12.35 1.51 8.10
C LEU A 277 13.65 1.92 7.41
N GLU A 278 14.62 2.47 8.15
CA GLU A 278 15.94 2.81 7.61
C GLU A 278 16.59 1.59 6.94
N LYS A 279 16.51 0.40 7.55
CA LYS A 279 17.08 -0.82 6.96
C LYS A 279 16.30 -1.29 5.73
N ILE A 280 14.97 -1.21 5.77
CA ILE A 280 14.11 -1.54 4.63
C ILE A 280 14.42 -0.64 3.43
N HIS A 281 14.53 0.67 3.65
CA HIS A 281 14.88 1.64 2.60
C HIS A 281 16.28 1.39 2.06
N HIS A 282 17.24 1.04 2.93
CA HIS A 282 18.58 0.67 2.49
C HIS A 282 18.59 -0.59 1.60
N HIS A 283 17.72 -1.59 1.86
CA HIS A 283 17.61 -2.76 0.98
C HIS A 283 17.15 -2.39 -0.42
N LEU A 284 16.16 -1.50 -0.53
CA LEU A 284 15.69 -0.99 -1.80
C LEU A 284 16.78 -0.19 -2.51
N GLU A 285 17.46 0.70 -1.79
CA GLU A 285 18.57 1.50 -2.32
C GLU A 285 19.69 0.61 -2.87
N GLN A 286 20.03 -0.49 -2.18
CA GLN A 286 21.02 -1.46 -2.66
C GLN A 286 20.58 -2.17 -3.94
N ALA A 287 19.31 -2.60 -4.03
CA ALA A 287 18.79 -3.24 -5.23
C ALA A 287 18.81 -2.29 -6.45
N LEU A 288 18.45 -1.02 -6.23
CA LEU A 288 18.50 0.04 -7.25
C LEU A 288 19.94 0.37 -7.65
N LYS A 289 20.88 0.48 -6.69
CA LYS A 289 22.33 0.68 -6.96
C LYS A 289 22.91 -0.46 -7.80
N ALA A 290 22.50 -1.70 -7.52
CA ALA A 290 22.93 -2.89 -8.25
C ALA A 290 22.26 -3.05 -9.62
N LYS A 291 21.35 -2.13 -10.02
CA LYS A 291 20.54 -2.19 -11.25
C LYS A 291 19.73 -3.48 -11.38
N LYS A 292 19.35 -4.09 -10.25
CA LYS A 292 18.50 -5.29 -10.21
C LYS A 292 17.04 -4.86 -10.18
N TRP A 293 16.50 -4.51 -11.35
CA TRP A 293 15.19 -3.87 -11.46
C TRP A 293 14.03 -4.76 -11.03
N GLU A 294 14.03 -6.05 -11.39
CA GLU A 294 13.02 -7.02 -10.94
C GLU A 294 13.01 -7.18 -9.41
N LEU A 295 14.20 -7.24 -8.80
CA LEU A 295 14.36 -7.29 -7.35
C LEU A 295 13.83 -6.01 -6.71
N SER A 296 14.15 -4.85 -7.29
CA SER A 296 13.66 -3.55 -6.82
C SER A 296 12.13 -3.49 -6.88
N LEU A 297 11.53 -3.96 -7.97
CA LEU A 297 10.07 -4.04 -8.12
C LEU A 297 9.43 -4.95 -7.08
N ARG A 298 10.03 -6.12 -6.79
CA ARG A 298 9.56 -7.01 -5.73
C ARG A 298 9.62 -6.33 -4.35
N LEU A 299 10.70 -5.63 -4.03
CA LEU A 299 10.84 -4.91 -2.76
C LEU A 299 9.87 -3.72 -2.63
N VAL A 300 9.59 -3.01 -3.72
CA VAL A 300 8.53 -2.00 -3.76
C VAL A 300 7.15 -2.65 -3.59
N SER A 301 6.91 -3.82 -4.20
CA SER A 301 5.65 -4.54 -4.04
C SER A 301 5.41 -5.00 -2.59
N ASP A 302 6.46 -5.35 -1.85
CA ASP A 302 6.37 -5.73 -0.43
C ASP A 302 5.86 -4.58 0.47
N LEU A 303 5.94 -3.33 0.01
CA LEU A 303 5.34 -2.17 0.67
C LEU A 303 3.81 -2.32 0.82
N GLN A 304 3.12 -3.04 -0.07
CA GLN A 304 1.67 -3.28 0.01
C GLN A 304 1.26 -3.94 1.33
N TYR A 305 2.09 -4.85 1.85
CA TYR A 305 1.86 -5.47 3.15
C TYR A 305 1.90 -4.42 4.27
N ARG A 306 2.89 -3.53 4.25
CA ARG A 306 3.03 -2.45 5.24
C ARG A 306 1.91 -1.42 5.15
N ALA A 307 1.55 -1.00 3.93
CA ALA A 307 0.42 -0.12 3.65
C ALA A 307 -0.89 -0.63 4.28
N THR A 308 -1.14 -1.95 4.20
CA THR A 308 -2.31 -2.58 4.82
C THR A 308 -2.26 -2.50 6.35
N VAL A 309 -1.07 -2.66 6.95
CA VAL A 309 -0.90 -2.57 8.40
C VAL A 309 -1.07 -1.13 8.90
N TYR A 310 -0.51 -0.16 8.17
CA TYR A 310 -0.64 1.26 8.50
C TYR A 310 -2.10 1.72 8.46
N SER A 311 -2.82 1.39 7.38
CA SER A 311 -4.24 1.75 7.23
C SER A 311 -5.12 1.11 8.30
N GLN A 312 -4.99 -0.20 8.57
CA GLN A 312 -5.78 -0.89 9.61
C GLN A 312 -5.58 -0.32 11.02
N GLY A 313 -4.34 0.05 11.34
CA GLY A 313 -3.96 0.63 12.64
C GLY A 313 -4.16 2.15 12.74
N LEU A 314 -4.53 2.82 11.65
CA LEU A 314 -4.57 4.29 11.52
C LEU A 314 -3.20 4.94 11.83
N TYR A 315 -2.10 4.28 11.46
CA TYR A 315 -0.72 4.81 11.53
C TYR A 315 -0.40 5.66 10.30
N PHE A 316 -1.19 6.71 10.08
CA PHE A 316 -1.17 7.45 8.82
C PHE A 316 0.17 8.16 8.55
N GLN A 317 0.72 8.86 9.55
CA GLN A 317 1.99 9.58 9.41
C GLN A 317 3.17 8.65 9.11
N THR A 318 3.29 7.54 9.84
CA THR A 318 4.34 6.53 9.60
C THR A 318 4.27 5.97 8.18
N GLY A 319 3.05 5.76 7.66
CA GLY A 319 2.86 5.35 6.27
C GLY A 319 3.36 6.41 5.28
N LEU A 320 2.97 7.67 5.46
CA LEU A 320 3.40 8.78 4.61
C LEU A 320 4.93 8.93 4.58
N ASP A 321 5.58 8.84 5.74
CA ASP A 321 7.03 8.96 5.83
C ASP A 321 7.75 7.80 5.09
N ASP A 322 7.24 6.57 5.21
CA ASP A 322 7.74 5.39 4.46
C ASP A 322 7.56 5.59 2.93
N PHE A 323 6.40 6.06 2.49
CA PHE A 323 6.14 6.31 1.06
C PHE A 323 6.97 7.45 0.49
N ALA A 324 7.17 8.53 1.25
CA ALA A 324 8.00 9.66 0.86
C ALA A 324 9.47 9.24 0.72
N ALA A 325 9.99 8.44 1.64
CA ALA A 325 11.34 7.89 1.55
C ALA A 325 11.53 7.01 0.30
N VAL A 326 10.56 6.14 0.00
CA VAL A 326 10.58 5.32 -1.23
C VAL A 326 10.52 6.20 -2.48
N ARG A 327 9.69 7.25 -2.49
CA ARG A 327 9.61 8.20 -3.61
C ARG A 327 10.95 8.86 -3.89
N ILE A 328 11.62 9.39 -2.86
CA ILE A 328 12.92 10.05 -2.99
C ILE A 328 13.95 9.09 -3.61
N LEU A 329 13.94 7.81 -3.20
CA LEU A 329 14.78 6.79 -3.82
C LEU A 329 14.43 6.55 -5.29
N LEU A 330 13.15 6.48 -5.65
CA LEU A 330 12.75 6.32 -7.05
C LEU A 330 13.17 7.52 -7.89
N GLU A 331 12.93 8.75 -7.44
CA GLU A 331 13.35 9.98 -8.13
C GLU A 331 14.88 10.04 -8.35
N GLN A 332 15.67 9.53 -7.41
CA GLN A 332 17.13 9.50 -7.52
C GLN A 332 17.66 8.45 -8.51
N TYR A 333 16.97 7.32 -8.67
CA TYR A 333 17.46 6.17 -9.43
C TYR A 333 16.77 5.95 -10.79
N LEU A 334 15.54 6.45 -10.98
CA LEU A 334 14.87 6.42 -12.28
C LEU A 334 15.71 7.04 -13.41
N PRO A 335 16.36 8.22 -13.26
CA PRO A 335 17.22 8.79 -14.31
C PRO A 335 18.38 7.89 -14.76
N LYS A 336 18.74 6.87 -13.97
CA LYS A 336 19.83 5.93 -14.28
C LYS A 336 19.38 4.73 -15.10
N ILE A 337 18.07 4.59 -15.32
CA ILE A 337 17.47 3.55 -16.16
C ILE A 337 17.56 4.01 -17.61
N ASP A 338 17.97 3.12 -18.52
CA ASP A 338 17.96 3.45 -19.94
C ASP A 338 16.52 3.45 -20.46
N GLY A 339 15.96 4.64 -20.69
CA GLY A 339 14.61 4.81 -21.23
C GLY A 339 14.44 4.41 -22.70
N LYS A 340 15.53 4.15 -23.44
CA LYS A 340 15.47 3.77 -24.86
C LYS A 340 15.35 2.26 -25.06
N ASN A 341 15.84 1.46 -24.12
CA ASN A 341 15.71 0.02 -24.17
C ASN A 341 14.31 -0.39 -23.66
N SER A 342 13.61 -1.22 -24.44
CA SER A 342 12.22 -1.64 -24.16
C SER A 342 12.09 -2.36 -22.82
N GLU A 343 13.01 -3.26 -22.49
CA GLU A 343 12.94 -4.00 -21.22
C GLU A 343 13.15 -3.08 -20.01
N THR A 344 14.15 -2.21 -20.04
CA THR A 344 14.42 -1.28 -18.93
C THR A 344 13.33 -0.21 -18.80
N SER A 345 12.72 0.22 -19.91
CA SER A 345 11.54 1.09 -19.91
C SER A 345 10.35 0.41 -19.22
N ARG A 346 10.11 -0.88 -19.47
CA ARG A 346 9.07 -1.66 -18.75
C ARG A 346 9.27 -1.63 -17.24
N HIS A 347 10.51 -1.77 -16.77
CA HIS A 347 10.83 -1.71 -15.35
C HIS A 347 10.57 -0.32 -14.75
N ALA A 348 10.90 0.76 -15.47
CA ALA A 348 10.61 2.12 -15.02
C ALA A 348 9.09 2.36 -14.87
N ILE A 349 8.30 1.91 -15.86
CA ILE A 349 6.83 1.97 -15.80
C ILE A 349 6.32 1.17 -14.59
N ALA A 350 6.76 -0.07 -14.44
CA ALA A 350 6.31 -0.95 -13.36
C ALA A 350 6.65 -0.39 -11.97
N LEU A 351 7.84 0.18 -11.77
CA LEU A 351 8.24 0.78 -10.48
C LEU A 351 7.38 1.99 -10.12
N ALA A 352 7.18 2.91 -11.08
CA ALA A 352 6.39 4.12 -10.85
C ALA A 352 4.91 3.79 -10.62
N ASP A 353 4.34 2.89 -11.43
CA ASP A 353 2.95 2.46 -11.31
C ASP A 353 2.69 1.70 -10.01
N THR A 354 3.57 0.75 -9.64
CA THR A 354 3.43 -0.04 -8.41
C THR A 354 3.47 0.85 -7.18
N TRP A 355 4.41 1.82 -7.13
CA TRP A 355 4.47 2.77 -6.01
C TRP A 355 3.20 3.63 -5.94
N CYS A 356 2.75 4.20 -7.05
CA CYS A 356 1.55 5.02 -7.12
C CYS A 356 0.31 4.23 -6.67
N ALA A 357 0.11 3.02 -7.21
CA ALA A 357 -1.01 2.16 -6.87
C ALA A 357 -1.03 1.78 -5.38
N ILE A 358 0.12 1.50 -4.77
CA ILE A 358 0.21 1.17 -3.34
C ILE A 358 -0.17 2.37 -2.47
N VAL A 359 0.32 3.57 -2.80
CA VAL A 359 0.00 4.81 -2.06
C VAL A 359 -1.50 5.12 -2.15
N GLN A 360 -2.07 5.02 -3.35
CA GLN A 360 -3.51 5.24 -3.55
C GLN A 360 -4.36 4.21 -2.81
N ASN A 361 -3.98 2.93 -2.86
CA ASN A 361 -4.65 1.88 -2.10
C ASN A 361 -4.56 2.13 -0.59
N PHE A 362 -3.43 2.62 -0.09
CA PHE A 362 -3.29 3.00 1.31
C PHE A 362 -4.26 4.12 1.71
N PHE A 363 -4.44 5.14 0.87
CA PHE A 363 -5.43 6.20 1.13
C PHE A 363 -6.85 5.64 1.16
N PHE A 364 -7.25 4.87 0.14
CA PHE A 364 -8.60 4.28 0.12
C PHE A 364 -8.86 3.36 1.31
N GLU A 365 -7.92 2.49 1.68
CA GLU A 365 -8.08 1.61 2.84
C GLU A 365 -8.05 2.37 4.16
N THR A 366 -7.35 3.50 4.25
CA THR A 366 -7.40 4.38 5.43
C THR A 366 -8.76 5.06 5.55
N LEU A 367 -9.29 5.63 4.46
CA LEU A 367 -10.63 6.25 4.45
C LEU A 367 -11.72 5.21 4.78
N ARG A 368 -11.59 3.99 4.24
CA ARG A 368 -12.43 2.85 4.60
C ARG A 368 -12.30 2.46 6.07
N ARG A 369 -11.09 2.48 6.63
CA ARG A 369 -10.87 2.19 8.05
C ARG A 369 -11.58 3.20 8.94
N ILE A 370 -11.57 4.49 8.59
CA ILE A 370 -12.30 5.54 9.32
C ILE A 370 -13.80 5.20 9.38
N GLN A 371 -14.41 4.81 8.25
CA GLN A 371 -15.82 4.44 8.21
C GLN A 371 -16.14 3.17 9.02
N THR A 372 -15.30 2.14 8.92
CA THR A 372 -15.53 0.87 9.65
C THR A 372 -15.29 1.01 11.15
N PHE A 373 -14.38 1.89 11.56
CA PHE A 373 -14.05 2.16 12.95
C PHE A 373 -15.22 2.79 13.73
N ASP A 374 -16.14 3.50 13.07
CA ASP A 374 -17.38 4.01 13.68
C ASP A 374 -18.08 2.93 14.53
N LYS A 375 -18.22 1.71 13.99
CA LYS A 375 -18.87 0.61 14.71
C LYS A 375 -18.13 0.18 15.97
N GLU A 376 -16.79 0.23 15.97
CA GLU A 376 -15.97 -0.08 17.13
C GLU A 376 -16.07 1.02 18.19
N LEU A 377 -16.04 2.28 17.75
CA LEU A 377 -16.20 3.45 18.62
C LEU A 377 -17.59 3.46 19.29
N MET A 378 -18.65 3.15 18.55
CA MET A 378 -20.01 3.04 19.09
C MET A 378 -20.14 1.92 20.13
N ARG A 379 -19.49 0.78 19.92
CA ARG A 379 -19.45 -0.31 20.92
C ARG A 379 -18.71 0.12 22.19
N PHE A 380 -17.62 0.86 22.05
CA PHE A 380 -16.89 1.41 23.20
C PHE A 380 -17.78 2.39 24.00
N PHE A 381 -18.49 3.29 23.32
CA PHE A 381 -19.43 4.22 23.97
C PHE A 381 -20.60 3.54 24.65
N ALA A 382 -21.10 2.41 24.11
CA ALA A 382 -22.16 1.63 24.74
C ALA A 382 -21.70 0.92 26.02
N GLY A 383 -20.42 0.52 26.09
CA GLY A 383 -19.84 -0.12 27.28
C GLY A 383 -19.57 0.84 28.45
N ASP A 384 -19.36 2.13 28.18
CA ASP A 384 -19.02 3.20 29.14
C ASP A 384 -17.87 2.85 30.12
N ASP A 385 -16.99 1.92 29.73
CA ASP A 385 -15.77 1.57 30.46
C ASP A 385 -14.59 2.40 29.95
N TRP A 386 -14.19 3.39 30.76
CA TRP A 386 -13.07 4.29 30.47
C TRP A 386 -11.75 3.81 31.10
N SER A 387 -11.66 2.56 31.53
CA SER A 387 -10.43 2.00 32.07
C SER A 387 -9.32 1.88 31.02
N PHE A 388 -8.07 1.86 31.47
CA PHE A 388 -6.92 1.64 30.59
C PHE A 388 -7.01 0.29 29.83
N ALA A 389 -7.64 -0.71 30.43
CA ALA A 389 -7.83 -2.02 29.80
C ALA A 389 -8.81 -1.95 28.62
N ALA A 390 -9.92 -1.22 28.77
CA ALA A 390 -10.91 -1.04 27.70
C ALA A 390 -10.38 -0.18 26.55
N SER A 391 -9.61 0.87 26.86
CA SER A 391 -9.04 1.75 25.82
C SER A 391 -7.96 1.09 24.95
N LYS A 392 -7.39 -0.06 25.37
CA LYS A 392 -6.38 -0.79 24.57
C LYS A 392 -6.89 -1.21 23.20
N ASN A 393 -8.20 -1.37 23.03
CA ASN A 393 -8.79 -1.77 21.75
C ASN A 393 -8.99 -0.60 20.78
N LEU A 394 -8.78 0.65 21.24
CA LEU A 394 -8.89 1.84 20.41
C LEU A 394 -7.57 2.11 19.66
N PRO A 395 -7.58 2.83 18.53
CA PRO A 395 -6.38 3.30 17.85
C PRO A 395 -5.44 4.10 18.76
N ALA A 396 -4.14 4.04 18.46
CA ALA A 396 -3.10 4.66 19.28
C ALA A 396 -3.36 6.16 19.52
N PHE A 397 -3.69 6.92 18.48
CA PHE A 397 -3.91 8.36 18.58
C PHE A 397 -5.07 8.71 19.55
N LEU A 398 -6.16 7.94 19.56
CA LEU A 398 -7.26 8.14 20.51
C LEU A 398 -6.84 7.81 21.93
N GLN A 399 -6.03 6.78 22.13
CA GLN A 399 -5.54 6.44 23.46
C GLN A 399 -4.72 7.58 24.08
N VAL A 400 -3.90 8.27 23.29
CA VAL A 400 -3.14 9.46 23.75
C VAL A 400 -4.09 10.56 24.22
N LYS A 401 -5.13 10.85 23.44
CA LYS A 401 -6.10 11.92 23.73
C LYS A 401 -7.04 11.56 24.90
N ILE A 402 -7.38 10.27 25.06
CA ILE A 402 -8.26 9.78 26.14
C ILE A 402 -7.50 9.61 27.46
N ARG A 403 -6.20 9.31 27.45
CA ARG A 403 -5.41 9.05 28.68
C ARG A 403 -5.49 10.16 29.75
N PRO A 404 -5.41 11.46 29.41
CA PRO A 404 -5.65 12.53 30.39
C PRO A 404 -7.03 12.46 31.04
N LEU A 405 -8.07 12.10 30.27
CA LEU A 405 -9.43 11.91 30.79
C LEU A 405 -9.49 10.73 31.77
N GLN A 406 -8.82 9.62 31.46
CA GLN A 406 -8.74 8.46 32.36
C GLN A 406 -8.07 8.83 33.68
N LYS A 407 -6.96 9.59 33.65
CA LYS A 407 -6.29 10.07 34.87
C LYS A 407 -7.24 10.93 35.73
N ARG A 408 -8.06 11.78 35.11
CA ARG A 408 -9.07 12.61 35.79
C ARG A 408 -10.22 11.77 36.37
N ILE A 409 -10.71 10.76 35.65
CA ILE A 409 -11.76 9.86 36.14
C ILE A 409 -11.28 9.05 37.35
N VAL A 410 -10.04 8.54 37.31
CA VAL A 410 -9.44 7.83 38.46
C VAL A 410 -9.27 8.77 39.65
N PHE A 411 -8.94 10.04 39.40
CA PHE A 411 -8.86 11.06 40.45
C PHE A 411 -10.22 11.34 41.08
N GLU A 412 -11.28 11.54 40.27
CA GLU A 412 -12.67 11.69 40.75
C GLU A 412 -13.07 10.50 41.62
N GLN A 413 -12.85 9.27 41.15
CA GLN A 413 -13.18 8.06 41.90
C GLN A 413 -12.40 7.94 43.22
N LYS A 414 -11.15 8.40 43.28
CA LYS A 414 -10.34 8.35 44.51
C LYS A 414 -10.80 9.35 45.57
N ILE A 415 -11.22 10.55 45.17
CA ILE A 415 -11.60 11.62 46.09
C ILE A 415 -13.09 11.55 46.43
N GLU A 416 -13.94 11.47 45.40
CA GLU A 416 -15.40 11.57 45.50
C GLU A 416 -16.08 10.21 45.65
N GLN A 417 -15.32 9.10 45.57
CA GLN A 417 -15.81 7.71 45.59
C GLN A 417 -16.76 7.34 44.44
N ARG A 418 -17.01 8.27 43.51
CA ARG A 418 -17.86 8.09 42.33
C ARG A 418 -17.33 8.92 41.17
N ARG A 419 -17.70 8.53 39.95
CA ARG A 419 -17.47 9.34 38.74
C ARG A 419 -18.52 10.45 38.67
N LEU A 420 -18.06 11.70 38.53
CA LEU A 420 -18.93 12.88 38.34
C LEU A 420 -19.09 13.21 36.85
N SER A 421 -18.05 12.95 36.06
CA SER A 421 -18.03 13.21 34.62
C SER A 421 -19.13 12.44 33.87
N ARG A 422 -20.06 13.15 33.22
CA ARG A 422 -21.17 12.55 32.46
C ARG A 422 -20.66 11.80 31.21
N PRO A 423 -21.24 10.64 30.83
CA PRO A 423 -20.82 9.89 29.63
C PRO A 423 -20.86 10.70 28.33
N LYS A 424 -21.93 11.46 28.10
CA LYS A 424 -22.06 12.30 26.90
C LYS A 424 -20.94 13.33 26.74
N TYR A 425 -20.43 13.89 27.85
CA TYR A 425 -19.32 14.83 27.82
C TYR A 425 -18.02 14.16 27.33
N LEU A 426 -17.71 12.96 27.84
CA LEU A 426 -16.53 12.22 27.42
C LEU A 426 -16.64 11.73 25.97
N GLN A 427 -17.85 11.37 25.53
CA GLN A 427 -18.14 11.01 24.13
C GLN A 427 -17.87 12.20 23.20
N GLN A 428 -18.36 13.41 23.54
CA GLN A 428 -18.11 14.62 22.75
C GLN A 428 -16.59 14.89 22.62
N LEU A 429 -15.84 14.82 23.72
CA LEU A 429 -14.39 15.03 23.69
C LEU A 429 -13.65 13.97 22.84
N THR A 430 -14.10 12.72 22.92
CA THR A 430 -13.49 11.62 22.16
C THR A 430 -13.77 11.75 20.66
N ILE A 431 -15.00 12.13 20.30
CA ILE A 431 -15.39 12.39 18.91
C ILE A 431 -14.65 13.61 18.37
N LYS A 432 -14.51 14.68 19.17
CA LYS A 432 -13.72 15.84 18.78
C LYS A 432 -12.28 15.43 18.43
N ALA A 433 -11.63 14.66 19.31
CA ALA A 433 -10.29 14.15 19.06
C ALA A 433 -10.20 13.21 17.84
N ALA A 434 -11.26 12.43 17.57
CA ALA A 434 -11.34 11.59 16.38
C ALA A 434 -11.46 12.42 15.10
N LEU A 435 -12.37 13.39 15.08
CA LEU A 435 -12.61 14.29 13.96
C LEU A 435 -11.39 15.15 13.63
N GLU A 436 -10.69 15.68 14.64
CA GLU A 436 -9.44 16.44 14.45
C GLU A 436 -8.42 15.63 13.64
N GLU A 437 -8.22 14.35 13.95
CA GLU A 437 -7.29 13.52 13.17
C GLU A 437 -7.86 13.05 11.83
N TYR A 438 -9.16 12.75 11.75
CA TYR A 438 -9.77 12.36 10.47
C TYR A 438 -9.72 13.48 9.45
N PHE A 439 -9.95 14.73 9.87
CA PHE A 439 -9.88 15.87 8.97
C PHE A 439 -8.47 16.12 8.48
N LYS A 440 -7.49 16.04 9.39
CA LYS A 440 -6.08 16.10 9.02
C LYS A 440 -5.72 15.02 7.98
N ILE A 441 -6.20 13.79 8.16
CA ILE A 441 -5.97 12.71 7.18
C ILE A 441 -6.62 13.06 5.83
N VAL A 442 -7.88 13.49 5.81
CA VAL A 442 -8.61 13.81 4.57
C VAL A 442 -7.93 14.96 3.82
N GLU A 443 -7.55 16.03 4.52
CA GLU A 443 -6.84 17.17 3.93
C GLU A 443 -5.49 16.74 3.35
N ILE A 444 -4.69 15.95 4.08
CA ILE A 444 -3.41 15.45 3.56
C ILE A 444 -3.60 14.55 2.34
N VAL A 445 -4.64 13.71 2.30
CA VAL A 445 -4.93 12.89 1.11
C VAL A 445 -5.23 13.79 -0.10
N ALA A 446 -6.06 14.81 0.07
CA ALA A 446 -6.37 15.76 -1.00
C ALA A 446 -5.12 16.54 -1.46
N ASP A 447 -4.32 17.03 -0.52
CA ASP A 447 -3.08 17.75 -0.82
C ASP A 447 -2.05 16.85 -1.51
N PHE A 448 -1.93 15.59 -1.09
CA PHE A 448 -1.00 14.64 -1.68
C PHE A 448 -1.37 14.31 -3.13
N GLU A 449 -2.64 14.00 -3.39
CA GLU A 449 -3.12 13.73 -4.74
C GLU A 449 -2.98 14.97 -5.64
N SER A 450 -3.32 16.15 -5.13
CA SER A 450 -3.28 17.39 -5.89
C SER A 450 -1.89 17.98 -6.14
N SER A 451 -0.92 17.74 -5.27
CA SER A 451 0.39 18.38 -5.38
C SER A 451 1.55 17.39 -5.49
N GLU A 452 1.58 16.33 -4.69
CA GLU A 452 2.75 15.44 -4.59
C GLU A 452 2.83 14.44 -5.75
N LEU A 453 1.70 13.88 -6.21
CA LEU A 453 1.67 12.97 -7.37
C LEU A 453 1.97 13.69 -8.70
N PRO A 454 1.40 14.87 -8.99
CA PRO A 454 1.79 15.63 -10.18
C PRO A 454 3.26 16.03 -10.19
N LYS A 455 3.82 16.46 -9.05
CA LYS A 455 5.26 16.74 -8.92
C LYS A 455 6.11 15.50 -9.22
N PHE A 456 5.71 14.34 -8.71
CA PHE A 456 6.38 13.08 -9.00
C PHE A 456 6.31 12.76 -10.51
N ALA A 457 5.14 12.88 -11.14
CA ALA A 457 5.00 12.68 -12.58
C ALA A 457 5.93 13.61 -13.38
N GLN A 458 5.99 14.90 -13.03
CA GLN A 458 6.92 15.86 -13.65
C GLN A 458 8.39 15.49 -13.42
N ALA A 459 8.76 15.02 -12.23
CA ALA A 459 10.11 14.53 -11.95
C ALA A 459 10.48 13.32 -12.83
N VAL A 460 9.53 12.40 -13.05
CA VAL A 460 9.71 11.25 -13.94
C VAL A 460 9.83 11.67 -15.41
N VAL A 461 9.07 12.68 -15.85
CA VAL A 461 9.23 13.30 -17.18
C VAL A 461 10.63 13.90 -17.33
N ALA A 462 11.07 14.71 -16.36
CA ALA A 462 12.39 15.33 -16.35
C ALA A 462 13.53 14.30 -16.34
N SER A 463 13.27 13.11 -15.81
CA SER A 463 14.21 11.98 -15.80
C SER A 463 14.32 11.25 -17.14
N GLY A 464 13.53 11.62 -18.16
CA GLY A 464 13.55 11.01 -19.49
C GLY A 464 12.65 9.77 -19.63
N HIS A 465 11.67 9.57 -18.74
CA HIS A 465 10.76 8.42 -18.76
C HIS A 465 9.28 8.83 -18.97
N PRO A 466 8.92 9.40 -20.14
CA PRO A 466 7.55 9.88 -20.39
C PRO A 466 6.49 8.76 -20.33
N ALA A 467 6.84 7.52 -20.65
CA ALA A 467 5.93 6.37 -20.54
C ALA A 467 5.52 6.09 -19.08
N ALA A 468 6.49 6.09 -18.17
CA ALA A 468 6.23 5.88 -16.75
C ALA A 468 5.44 7.05 -16.15
N ALA A 469 5.76 8.28 -16.55
CA ALA A 469 5.01 9.45 -16.13
C ALA A 469 3.56 9.43 -16.63
N THR A 470 3.31 9.00 -17.88
CA THR A 470 1.96 8.84 -18.43
C THR A 470 1.14 7.88 -17.55
N GLN A 471 1.73 6.75 -17.17
CA GLN A 471 1.07 5.77 -16.30
C GLN A 471 0.73 6.36 -14.92
N VAL A 472 1.64 7.13 -14.31
CA VAL A 472 1.38 7.82 -13.03
C VAL A 472 0.21 8.81 -13.16
N VAL A 473 0.15 9.59 -14.25
CA VAL A 473 -0.94 10.55 -14.48
C VAL A 473 -2.27 9.83 -14.68
N LEU A 474 -2.30 8.76 -15.47
CA LEU A 474 -3.50 7.96 -15.68
C LEU A 474 -4.01 7.30 -14.39
N SER A 475 -3.11 6.78 -13.54
CA SER A 475 -3.46 6.24 -12.23
C SER A 475 -3.96 7.34 -11.28
N THR A 476 -3.41 8.55 -11.33
CA THR A 476 -3.90 9.71 -10.55
C THR A 476 -5.31 10.13 -10.97
N LEU A 477 -5.58 10.16 -12.28
CA LEU A 477 -6.92 10.45 -12.81
C LEU A 477 -7.98 9.44 -12.35
N HIS A 478 -7.61 8.17 -12.21
CA HIS A 478 -8.49 7.14 -11.66
C HIS A 478 -8.82 7.39 -10.19
N SER A 479 -7.86 7.85 -9.40
CA SER A 479 -8.08 8.21 -7.99
C SER A 479 -8.97 9.45 -7.85
N ASN A 480 -8.75 10.47 -8.67
CA ASN A 480 -9.60 11.66 -8.71
C ASN A 480 -11.06 11.34 -9.08
N TRP A 481 -11.30 10.25 -9.81
CA TRP A 481 -12.66 9.77 -10.07
C TRP A 481 -13.30 9.09 -8.84
N LYS A 482 -12.51 8.38 -8.03
CA LYS A 482 -13.02 7.63 -6.86
C LYS A 482 -13.19 8.48 -5.60
N LEU A 483 -12.26 9.40 -5.33
CA LEU A 483 -12.19 10.15 -4.07
C LEU A 483 -13.46 10.96 -3.76
N PRO A 484 -14.12 11.64 -4.72
CA PRO A 484 -15.35 12.38 -4.44
C PRO A 484 -16.44 11.51 -3.79
N GLY A 485 -16.65 10.29 -4.29
CA GLY A 485 -17.64 9.37 -3.72
C GLY A 485 -17.30 8.92 -2.29
N TRP A 486 -16.01 8.75 -1.98
CA TRP A 486 -15.56 8.49 -0.60
C TRP A 486 -15.82 9.68 0.33
N TYR A 487 -15.66 10.90 -0.18
CA TYR A 487 -15.85 12.11 0.60
C TYR A 487 -17.33 12.35 0.90
N ASP A 488 -18.23 12.06 -0.05
CA ASP A 488 -19.69 12.08 0.20
C ASP A 488 -20.08 11.12 1.34
N ASP A 489 -19.51 9.91 1.36
CA ASP A 489 -19.79 8.94 2.41
C ASP A 489 -19.20 9.35 3.77
N LEU A 490 -18.04 10.02 3.78
CA LEU A 490 -17.43 10.58 4.99
C LEU A 490 -18.22 11.79 5.52
N GLU A 491 -18.72 12.65 4.64
CA GLU A 491 -19.58 13.78 5.01
C GLU A 491 -20.84 13.29 5.73
N ARG A 492 -21.48 12.23 5.19
CA ARG A 492 -22.63 11.57 5.85
C ARG A 492 -22.26 11.00 7.21
N LEU A 493 -21.08 10.36 7.32
CA LEU A 493 -20.60 9.82 8.59
C LEU A 493 -20.37 10.93 9.62
N PHE A 494 -19.69 12.01 9.24
CA PHE A 494 -19.36 13.09 10.15
C PHE A 494 -20.60 13.90 10.55
N SER A 495 -21.57 14.04 9.65
CA SER A 495 -22.88 14.62 9.96
C SER A 495 -23.61 13.83 11.05
N ARG A 496 -23.46 12.49 11.11
CA ARG A 496 -24.02 11.67 12.20
C ARG A 496 -23.37 11.96 13.55
N TYR A 497 -22.11 12.39 13.59
CA TYR A 497 -21.44 12.72 14.84
C TYR A 497 -21.95 14.02 15.48
N ALA A 498 -22.68 14.86 14.74
CA ALA A 498 -23.33 16.06 15.28
C ALA A 498 -24.26 15.73 16.46
N VAL A 499 -24.82 14.51 16.55
CA VAL A 499 -25.67 14.05 17.67
C VAL A 499 -24.95 14.09 19.03
N TYR A 500 -23.61 14.07 19.03
CA TYR A 500 -22.81 14.09 20.25
C TYR A 500 -22.37 15.49 20.69
N GLN A 501 -22.70 16.53 19.91
CA GLN A 501 -22.44 17.91 20.32
C GLN A 501 -23.49 18.34 21.36
N LEU A 502 -23.06 18.49 22.61
CA LEU A 502 -23.90 18.94 23.72
C LEU A 502 -23.54 20.36 24.18
N TYR A 503 -22.24 20.67 24.16
CA TYR A 503 -21.71 21.99 24.55
C TYR A 503 -21.22 22.74 23.31
N ASP A 504 -21.66 24.00 23.17
CA ASP A 504 -21.35 24.87 22.04
C ASP A 504 -20.20 25.86 22.30
N GLU A 505 -19.60 25.80 23.49
CA GLU A 505 -18.41 26.58 23.81
C GLU A 505 -17.26 26.21 22.85
N GLU A 506 -16.45 27.19 22.43
CA GLU A 506 -15.39 26.99 21.42
C GLU A 506 -14.43 25.84 21.77
N MET A 507 -14.15 25.64 23.06
CA MET A 507 -13.30 24.54 23.54
C MET A 507 -13.89 23.15 23.29
N TYR A 508 -15.21 23.02 23.17
CA TYR A 508 -15.91 21.74 23.02
C TYR A 508 -16.59 21.55 21.66
N LYS A 509 -16.73 22.63 20.88
CA LYS A 509 -17.30 22.59 19.54
C LYS A 509 -16.58 21.57 18.66
N LEU A 510 -17.37 20.77 17.94
CA LEU A 510 -16.83 19.82 16.98
C LEU A 510 -16.24 20.60 15.79
N PRO A 511 -15.07 20.20 15.26
CA PRO A 511 -14.54 20.82 14.06
C PRO A 511 -15.49 20.55 12.88
N ALA A 512 -15.43 21.40 11.86
CA ALA A 512 -16.11 21.20 10.57
C ALA A 512 -15.10 21.23 9.43
N LEU A 513 -15.35 20.42 8.40
CA LEU A 513 -14.54 20.35 7.18
C LEU A 513 -15.40 20.79 5.99
N ASP A 514 -14.82 21.59 5.10
CA ASP A 514 -15.48 22.06 3.89
C ASP A 514 -15.27 21.05 2.75
N PHE A 515 -16.21 20.11 2.62
CA PHE A 515 -16.18 19.09 1.57
C PHE A 515 -16.39 19.66 0.17
N GLU A 516 -17.14 20.76 0.04
CA GLU A 516 -17.38 21.41 -1.25
C GLU A 516 -16.07 22.00 -1.81
N LYS A 517 -15.27 22.62 -0.95
CA LYS A 517 -13.92 23.11 -1.31
C LYS A 517 -13.03 21.96 -1.79
N LEU A 518 -13.04 20.82 -1.09
CA LEU A 518 -12.24 19.66 -1.48
C LEU A 518 -12.68 19.07 -2.83
N GLN A 519 -13.98 19.01 -3.10
CA GLN A 519 -14.49 18.55 -4.39
C GLN A 519 -14.05 19.46 -5.54
N LYS A 520 -14.16 20.79 -5.36
CA LYS A 520 -13.69 21.78 -6.35
C LYS A 520 -12.19 21.66 -6.62
N GLN A 521 -11.38 21.35 -5.61
CA GLN A 521 -9.94 21.13 -5.76
C GLN A 521 -9.65 19.96 -6.72
N PHE A 522 -10.39 18.85 -6.63
CA PHE A 522 -10.21 17.72 -7.56
C PHE A 522 -10.64 18.03 -8.99
N GLU A 523 -11.65 18.88 -9.19
CA GLU A 523 -12.04 19.32 -10.53
C GLU A 523 -10.93 20.13 -11.20
N VAL A 524 -10.33 21.08 -10.47
CA VAL A 524 -9.19 21.88 -10.94
C VAL A 524 -7.98 20.98 -11.23
N GLN A 525 -7.64 20.10 -10.29
CA GLN A 525 -6.53 19.16 -10.44
C GLN A 525 -6.73 18.23 -11.65
N ARG A 526 -7.96 17.78 -11.90
CA ARG A 526 -8.27 16.97 -13.08
C ARG A 526 -7.92 17.75 -14.35
N SER A 527 -8.32 19.00 -14.47
CA SER A 527 -7.96 19.84 -15.61
C SER A 527 -6.44 20.00 -15.77
N GLU A 528 -5.71 20.20 -14.68
CA GLU A 528 -4.24 20.30 -14.67
C GLU A 528 -3.56 19.01 -15.15
N LEU A 529 -4.04 17.83 -14.71
CA LEU A 529 -3.53 16.54 -15.16
C LEU A 529 -3.79 16.30 -16.65
N MET A 530 -4.93 16.76 -17.17
CA MET A 530 -5.25 16.65 -18.60
C MET A 530 -4.35 17.56 -19.44
N MET A 531 -4.08 18.77 -18.94
CA MET A 531 -3.08 19.67 -19.53
C MET A 531 -1.68 19.04 -19.55
N LEU A 532 -1.31 18.32 -18.48
CA LEU A 532 -0.05 17.60 -18.40
C LEU A 532 0.03 16.48 -19.46
N LEU A 533 -1.02 15.68 -19.65
CA LEU A 533 -1.07 14.67 -20.73
C LEU A 533 -0.93 15.29 -22.13
N SER A 534 -1.40 16.52 -22.31
CA SER A 534 -1.26 17.30 -23.54
C SER A 534 0.08 18.01 -23.69
N GLU A 535 0.96 17.96 -22.70
CA GLU A 535 2.29 18.58 -22.78
C GLU A 535 3.11 17.90 -23.88
N LYS A 536 3.93 18.69 -24.59
CA LYS A 536 4.74 18.23 -25.73
C LYS A 536 5.56 16.97 -25.45
N THR A 537 6.11 16.83 -24.24
CA THR A 537 6.96 15.70 -23.85
C THR A 537 6.18 14.38 -23.79
N LEU A 538 5.04 14.38 -23.09
CA LEU A 538 4.14 13.23 -22.98
C LEU A 538 3.42 12.96 -24.30
N GLY A 539 2.92 14.02 -24.97
CA GLY A 539 2.30 13.93 -26.29
C GLY A 539 3.22 13.28 -27.32
N ASN A 540 4.50 13.65 -27.38
CA ASN A 540 5.46 13.03 -28.29
C ASN A 540 5.64 11.52 -28.04
N HIS A 541 5.64 11.08 -26.78
CA HIS A 541 5.70 9.66 -26.45
C HIS A 541 4.45 8.92 -26.96
N LEU A 542 3.27 9.51 -26.77
CA LEU A 542 2.00 8.95 -27.25
C LEU A 542 1.99 8.86 -28.79
N PHE A 543 2.46 9.89 -29.49
CA PHE A 543 2.54 9.92 -30.95
C PHE A 543 3.60 8.96 -31.52
N ALA A 544 4.69 8.71 -30.80
CA ALA A 544 5.71 7.74 -31.20
C ALA A 544 5.24 6.27 -31.05
N SER A 545 4.24 6.03 -30.21
CA SER A 545 3.74 4.69 -29.85
C SER A 545 2.77 4.14 -30.91
N CYS A 546 3.24 3.96 -32.15
CA CYS A 546 2.41 3.44 -33.25
C CYS A 546 2.26 1.91 -33.23
N ALA A 547 3.27 1.17 -32.76
CA ALA A 547 3.21 -0.28 -32.63
C ALA A 547 2.66 -0.67 -31.26
N HIS A 548 1.62 -1.52 -31.22
CA HIS A 548 1.10 -2.06 -29.97
C HIS A 548 2.03 -3.16 -29.45
N ASP A 549 2.64 -2.93 -28.29
CA ASP A 549 3.35 -3.96 -27.55
C ASP A 549 2.40 -4.58 -26.52
N THR A 550 2.05 -5.86 -26.73
CA THR A 550 1.16 -6.62 -25.83
C THR A 550 1.69 -6.74 -24.40
N SER A 551 2.98 -6.48 -24.18
CA SER A 551 3.63 -6.56 -22.89
C SER A 551 3.60 -5.25 -22.08
N LEU A 552 3.11 -4.16 -22.66
CA LEU A 552 3.03 -2.83 -22.05
C LEU A 552 1.58 -2.34 -21.97
N PRO A 553 1.25 -1.47 -21.02
CA PRO A 553 -0.06 -0.81 -20.99
C PRO A 553 -0.32 0.00 -22.26
N ASP A 554 -1.57 -0.01 -22.75
CA ASP A 554 -1.97 0.79 -23.91
C ASP A 554 -2.19 2.26 -23.54
N HIS A 555 -1.10 2.98 -23.29
CA HIS A 555 -1.13 4.41 -22.99
C HIS A 555 -1.81 5.22 -24.10
N PHE A 556 -1.60 4.83 -25.38
CA PHE A 556 -2.22 5.50 -26.53
C PHE A 556 -3.73 5.38 -26.47
N GLY A 557 -4.26 4.15 -26.35
CA GLY A 557 -5.69 3.90 -26.30
C GLY A 557 -6.31 4.57 -25.10
N GLN A 558 -5.81 4.32 -23.89
CA GLN A 558 -6.37 4.89 -22.67
C GLN A 558 -6.39 6.43 -22.72
N THR A 559 -5.31 7.07 -23.16
CA THR A 559 -5.26 8.53 -23.28
C THR A 559 -6.24 9.04 -24.32
N TYR A 560 -6.37 8.36 -25.48
CA TYR A 560 -7.37 8.70 -26.50
C TYR A 560 -8.80 8.69 -25.92
N PHE A 561 -9.17 7.67 -25.14
CA PHE A 561 -10.50 7.62 -24.50
C PHE A 561 -10.69 8.71 -23.44
N VAL A 562 -9.67 8.94 -22.62
CA VAL A 562 -9.71 9.93 -21.54
C VAL A 562 -9.84 11.36 -22.10
N LEU A 563 -9.01 11.75 -23.06
CA LEU A 563 -9.04 13.09 -23.65
C LEU A 563 -10.32 13.33 -24.48
N ALA A 564 -10.87 12.30 -25.14
CA ALA A 564 -12.15 12.43 -25.85
C ALA A 564 -13.29 12.82 -24.91
N ASN A 565 -13.38 12.16 -23.75
CA ASN A 565 -14.38 12.50 -22.73
C ASN A 565 -14.10 13.87 -22.10
N GLU A 566 -12.83 14.23 -21.92
CA GLU A 566 -12.50 15.54 -21.37
C GLU A 566 -12.81 16.69 -22.34
N CYS A 567 -12.65 16.51 -23.65
CA CYS A 567 -13.11 17.49 -24.64
C CYS A 567 -14.60 17.79 -24.48
N LEU A 568 -15.42 16.75 -24.29
CA LEU A 568 -16.87 16.94 -24.05
C LEU A 568 -17.13 17.63 -22.71
N ASN A 569 -16.43 17.26 -21.64
CA ASN A 569 -16.59 17.89 -20.33
C ASN A 569 -16.18 19.37 -20.37
N ALA A 570 -15.10 19.72 -21.07
CA ALA A 570 -14.66 21.10 -21.26
C ALA A 570 -15.70 21.92 -22.04
N LEU A 571 -16.27 21.35 -23.10
CA LEU A 571 -17.39 21.95 -23.84
C LEU A 571 -18.61 22.18 -22.94
N HIS A 572 -18.97 21.19 -22.12
CA HIS A 572 -20.09 21.27 -21.19
C HIS A 572 -19.90 22.32 -20.08
N ARG A 573 -18.65 22.49 -19.60
CA ARG A 573 -18.29 23.50 -18.60
C ARG A 573 -18.03 24.89 -19.18
N ASN A 574 -18.10 25.05 -20.51
CA ASN A 574 -17.75 26.27 -21.23
C ASN A 574 -16.29 26.74 -20.96
N ASP A 575 -15.36 25.79 -20.84
CA ASP A 575 -13.94 26.05 -20.58
C ASP A 575 -13.12 25.95 -21.89
N GLY A 576 -12.86 27.10 -22.51
CA GLY A 576 -12.14 27.18 -23.79
C GLY A 576 -10.63 26.90 -23.69
N ASP A 577 -10.02 27.21 -22.54
CA ASP A 577 -8.57 27.09 -22.36
C ASP A 577 -8.16 25.61 -22.21
N VAL A 578 -8.89 24.86 -21.40
CA VAL A 578 -8.69 23.40 -21.27
C VAL A 578 -9.00 22.72 -22.59
N LEU A 579 -10.06 23.16 -23.30
CA LEU A 579 -10.43 22.61 -24.60
C LEU A 579 -9.30 22.77 -25.63
N ASP A 580 -8.67 23.94 -25.75
CA ASP A 580 -7.59 24.17 -26.72
C ASP A 580 -6.41 23.20 -26.51
N SER A 581 -5.98 23.05 -25.27
CA SER A 581 -4.87 22.16 -24.91
C SER A 581 -5.20 20.69 -25.14
N VAL A 582 -6.38 20.24 -24.68
CA VAL A 582 -6.77 18.82 -24.74
C VAL A 582 -7.16 18.39 -26.15
N PHE A 583 -7.89 19.25 -26.88
CA PHE A 583 -8.40 18.92 -28.21
C PHE A 583 -7.27 18.70 -29.22
N ARG A 584 -6.17 19.46 -29.17
CA ARG A 584 -5.01 19.28 -30.06
C ARG A 584 -4.42 17.87 -29.96
N THR A 585 -4.19 17.41 -28.74
CA THR A 585 -3.62 16.08 -28.48
C THR A 585 -4.61 15.00 -28.86
N PHE A 586 -5.88 15.13 -28.46
CA PHE A 586 -6.95 14.21 -28.87
C PHE A 586 -7.05 14.09 -30.39
N PHE A 587 -7.06 15.22 -31.10
CA PHE A 587 -7.16 15.29 -32.56
C PHE A 587 -6.00 14.57 -33.22
N GLY A 588 -4.76 14.82 -32.77
CA GLY A 588 -3.57 14.11 -33.26
C GLY A 588 -3.66 12.59 -33.04
N LEU A 589 -4.13 12.16 -31.87
CA LEU A 589 -4.32 10.72 -31.57
C LEU A 589 -5.41 10.10 -32.44
N ALA A 590 -6.55 10.78 -32.61
CA ALA A 590 -7.64 10.34 -33.48
C ALA A 590 -7.16 10.17 -34.93
N PHE A 591 -6.42 11.16 -35.43
CA PHE A 591 -5.84 11.16 -36.77
C PHE A 591 -4.84 10.01 -36.97
N LEU A 592 -3.93 9.81 -36.01
CA LEU A 592 -2.97 8.70 -36.05
C LEU A 592 -3.67 7.34 -35.98
N ALA A 593 -4.71 7.22 -35.15
CA ALA A 593 -5.49 5.99 -35.03
C ALA A 593 -6.15 5.65 -36.37
N ALA A 594 -6.88 6.60 -36.97
CA ALA A 594 -7.63 6.40 -38.19
C ALA A 594 -6.76 6.15 -39.43
N ASN A 595 -5.60 6.82 -39.53
CA ASN A 595 -4.81 6.83 -40.77
C ASN A 595 -3.55 5.96 -40.74
N PHE A 596 -3.03 5.61 -39.57
CA PHE A 596 -1.81 4.81 -39.44
C PHE A 596 -2.00 3.53 -38.62
N LYS A 597 -2.57 3.62 -37.41
CA LYS A 597 -2.64 2.48 -36.49
C LYS A 597 -3.64 1.41 -36.94
N PHE A 598 -4.86 1.81 -37.29
CA PHE A 598 -5.89 0.87 -37.72
C PHE A 598 -5.75 0.44 -39.18
N THR A 599 -5.00 1.19 -39.98
CA THR A 599 -4.73 0.85 -41.39
C THR A 599 -3.53 -0.09 -41.54
N ASP A 600 -2.70 -0.28 -40.49
CA ASP A 600 -1.54 -1.15 -40.50
C ASP A 600 -1.90 -2.57 -40.99
N PRO A 601 -1.31 -3.06 -42.08
CA PRO A 601 -1.50 -4.43 -42.57
C PRO A 601 -1.23 -5.50 -41.52
N ASN A 602 -0.29 -5.27 -40.60
CA ASN A 602 0.14 -6.22 -39.58
C ASN A 602 -0.86 -6.39 -38.42
N LEU A 603 -1.87 -5.52 -38.33
CA LEU A 603 -2.91 -5.63 -37.32
C LEU A 603 -3.81 -6.86 -37.62
N ASP A 604 -3.71 -7.89 -36.78
CA ASP A 604 -4.47 -9.15 -36.94
C ASP A 604 -5.94 -8.98 -36.54
N VAL A 605 -6.72 -8.38 -37.45
CA VAL A 605 -8.16 -8.17 -37.32
C VAL A 605 -8.85 -8.36 -38.66
N ASN A 606 -10.12 -8.80 -38.63
CA ASN A 606 -10.96 -8.86 -39.82
C ASN A 606 -11.06 -7.47 -40.49
N GLN A 607 -11.10 -7.43 -41.82
CA GLN A 607 -11.24 -6.21 -42.62
C GLN A 607 -12.50 -5.41 -42.25
N GLU A 608 -13.63 -6.08 -41.97
CA GLU A 608 -14.85 -5.39 -41.53
C GLU A 608 -14.63 -4.69 -40.17
N PHE A 609 -13.99 -5.36 -39.21
CA PHE A 609 -13.69 -4.77 -37.92
C PHE A 609 -12.67 -3.64 -38.04
N ARG A 610 -11.70 -3.77 -38.95
CA ARG A 610 -10.74 -2.72 -39.29
C ARG A 610 -11.44 -1.45 -39.79
N LEU A 611 -12.43 -1.61 -40.68
CA LEU A 611 -13.26 -0.50 -41.15
C LEU A 611 -14.06 0.14 -40.01
N HIS A 612 -14.61 -0.66 -39.09
CA HIS A 612 -15.27 -0.15 -37.89
C HIS A 612 -14.34 0.67 -36.99
N LEU A 613 -13.08 0.27 -36.82
CA LEU A 613 -12.10 1.01 -36.01
C LEU A 613 -11.76 2.37 -36.65
N VAL A 614 -11.48 2.39 -37.96
CA VAL A 614 -11.21 3.62 -38.73
C VAL A 614 -12.43 4.54 -38.70
N SER A 615 -13.61 3.98 -38.97
CA SER A 615 -14.89 4.69 -38.89
C SER A 615 -15.11 5.31 -37.51
N SER A 616 -14.79 4.57 -36.45
CA SER A 616 -14.98 5.03 -35.08
C SER A 616 -14.12 6.26 -34.75
N ALA A 617 -12.84 6.25 -35.14
CA ALA A 617 -11.95 7.39 -34.89
C ALA A 617 -12.39 8.64 -35.67
N ASN A 618 -12.77 8.49 -36.94
CA ASN A 618 -13.27 9.61 -37.75
C ASN A 618 -14.60 10.14 -37.20
N LYS A 619 -15.51 9.26 -36.82
CA LYS A 619 -16.81 9.63 -36.27
C LYS A 619 -16.68 10.31 -34.91
N ASP A 620 -15.76 9.89 -34.04
CA ASP A 620 -15.49 10.57 -32.76
C ASP A 620 -15.03 12.01 -32.97
N LEU A 621 -14.10 12.22 -33.91
CA LEU A 621 -13.60 13.54 -34.28
C LEU A 621 -14.73 14.41 -34.83
N ALA A 622 -15.52 13.91 -35.78
CA ALA A 622 -16.68 14.61 -36.33
C ALA A 622 -17.74 14.90 -35.25
N THR A 623 -17.95 13.98 -34.31
CA THR A 623 -18.92 14.14 -33.22
C THR A 623 -18.49 15.25 -32.25
N LEU A 624 -17.20 15.31 -31.88
CA LEU A 624 -16.69 16.36 -31.00
C LEU A 624 -16.64 17.73 -31.69
N LEU A 625 -16.32 17.79 -32.99
CA LEU A 625 -16.47 19.02 -33.80
C LEU A 625 -17.93 19.45 -33.91
N GLY A 626 -18.87 18.49 -34.01
CA GLY A 626 -20.30 18.78 -33.98
C GLY A 626 -20.76 19.34 -32.64
N TYR A 627 -20.30 18.74 -31.54
CA TYR A 627 -20.59 19.25 -30.19
C TYR A 627 -19.95 20.62 -29.95
N SER A 628 -18.77 20.92 -30.49
CA SER A 628 -18.18 22.25 -30.34
C SER A 628 -19.05 23.34 -30.95
N ILE A 629 -19.72 23.06 -32.07
CA ILE A 629 -20.75 23.95 -32.66
C ILE A 629 -21.95 24.06 -31.72
N LEU A 630 -22.54 22.94 -31.30
CA LEU A 630 -23.76 22.92 -30.50
C LEU A 630 -23.59 23.62 -29.14
N TYR A 631 -22.47 23.36 -28.45
CA TYR A 631 -22.15 24.01 -27.18
C TYR A 631 -21.79 25.49 -27.35
N ALA A 632 -21.09 25.88 -28.44
CA ALA A 632 -20.84 27.29 -28.73
C ALA A 632 -22.14 28.07 -28.94
N GLU A 633 -23.10 27.51 -29.67
CA GLU A 633 -24.41 28.08 -29.92
C GLU A 633 -25.28 28.14 -28.65
N HIS A 634 -25.20 27.12 -27.80
CA HIS A 634 -25.94 27.08 -26.54
C HIS A 634 -25.40 28.08 -25.50
N HIS A 635 -24.08 28.12 -25.29
CA HIS A 635 -23.42 29.01 -24.33
C HIS A 635 -23.19 30.43 -24.88
N GLN A 636 -23.50 30.69 -26.15
CA GLN A 636 -23.18 31.93 -26.86
C GLN A 636 -21.68 32.28 -26.84
N ASN A 637 -20.82 31.25 -26.77
CA ASN A 637 -19.36 31.39 -26.75
C ASN A 637 -18.75 30.77 -28.01
N GLN A 638 -18.50 31.62 -29.02
CA GLN A 638 -17.95 31.17 -30.30
C GLN A 638 -16.50 30.64 -30.18
N ALA A 639 -15.76 30.99 -29.11
CA ALA A 639 -14.39 30.50 -28.91
C ALA A 639 -14.34 28.97 -28.82
N LEU A 640 -15.38 28.33 -28.26
CA LEU A 640 -15.50 26.87 -28.18
C LEU A 640 -15.52 26.20 -29.56
N LYS A 641 -16.06 26.88 -30.58
CA LYS A 641 -16.09 26.41 -31.96
C LYS A 641 -14.82 26.78 -32.72
N THR A 642 -14.32 28.00 -32.54
CA THR A 642 -13.22 28.56 -33.34
C THR A 642 -11.95 27.70 -33.28
N VAL A 643 -11.52 27.32 -32.08
CA VAL A 643 -10.24 26.61 -31.89
C VAL A 643 -10.27 25.19 -32.50
N PRO A 644 -11.24 24.32 -32.18
CA PRO A 644 -11.35 23.01 -32.83
C PRO A 644 -11.43 23.09 -34.36
N MET A 645 -12.15 24.09 -34.88
CA MET A 645 -12.29 24.29 -36.33
C MET A 645 -10.99 24.76 -37.00
N GLN A 646 -10.21 25.63 -36.35
CA GLN A 646 -8.89 26.03 -36.86
C GLN A 646 -7.92 24.85 -36.95
N ILE A 647 -7.94 23.95 -35.96
CA ILE A 647 -7.10 22.75 -35.95
C ILE A 647 -7.50 21.82 -37.10
N TRP A 648 -8.82 21.66 -37.33
CA TRP A 648 -9.34 20.89 -38.44
C TRP A 648 -8.98 21.49 -39.80
N GLU A 649 -9.17 22.79 -40.01
CA GLU A 649 -8.81 23.47 -41.27
C GLU A 649 -7.30 23.40 -41.55
N GLY A 650 -6.46 23.54 -40.52
CA GLY A 650 -5.01 23.37 -40.68
C GLY A 650 -4.61 21.98 -41.18
N LEU A 651 -5.38 20.93 -40.86
CA LEU A 651 -5.18 19.61 -41.43
C LEU A 651 -5.61 19.55 -42.91
N LEU A 652 -6.73 20.18 -43.25
CA LEU A 652 -7.22 20.25 -44.63
C LEU A 652 -6.26 21.00 -45.55
N GLU A 653 -5.62 22.08 -45.06
CA GLU A 653 -4.58 22.81 -45.79
C GLU A 653 -3.32 21.96 -46.03
N ALA A 654 -3.00 21.06 -45.09
CA ALA A 654 -1.86 20.15 -45.21
C ALA A 654 -2.16 18.91 -46.08
N ALA A 655 -3.43 18.65 -46.41
CA ALA A 655 -3.83 17.51 -47.24
C ALA A 655 -3.49 17.75 -48.72
N THR A 656 -2.93 16.74 -49.39
CA THR A 656 -2.59 16.80 -50.82
C THR A 656 -3.84 16.94 -51.71
N ASP A 657 -4.98 16.42 -51.27
CA ASP A 657 -6.28 16.55 -51.93
C ASP A 657 -7.39 16.74 -50.90
N ARG A 658 -7.79 18.00 -50.71
CA ARG A 658 -8.84 18.43 -49.78
C ARG A 658 -10.16 17.72 -50.04
N LYS A 659 -10.60 17.66 -51.31
CA LYS A 659 -11.91 17.09 -51.68
C LYS A 659 -11.95 15.59 -51.39
N SER A 660 -10.95 14.84 -51.86
CA SER A 660 -10.89 13.39 -51.63
C SER A 660 -10.80 13.03 -50.15
N TYR A 661 -10.10 13.84 -49.34
CA TYR A 661 -10.01 13.61 -47.90
C TYR A 661 -11.37 13.81 -47.19
N LEU A 662 -12.10 14.88 -47.55
CA LEU A 662 -13.43 15.17 -47.02
C LEU A 662 -14.44 14.08 -47.40
N GLU A 663 -14.45 13.65 -48.66
CA GLU A 663 -15.31 12.55 -49.12
C GLU A 663 -15.03 11.25 -48.37
N ARG A 664 -13.74 10.89 -48.22
CA ARG A 664 -13.33 9.70 -47.47
C ARG A 664 -13.78 9.78 -46.00
N THR A 665 -13.56 10.92 -45.35
CA THR A 665 -13.88 11.10 -43.92
C THR A 665 -15.38 10.99 -43.69
N MET A 666 -16.19 11.57 -44.58
CA MET A 666 -17.64 11.53 -44.50
C MET A 666 -18.19 10.11 -44.73
N LEU A 667 -17.74 9.42 -45.78
CA LEU A 667 -18.15 8.04 -46.08
C LEU A 667 -17.76 7.08 -44.96
N LEU A 668 -16.52 7.18 -44.45
CA LEU A 668 -16.05 6.31 -43.38
C LEU A 668 -16.71 6.61 -42.03
N SER A 669 -17.21 7.82 -41.79
CA SER A 669 -17.91 8.15 -40.55
C SER A 669 -19.32 7.55 -40.48
N ASP A 670 -19.89 7.14 -41.61
CA ASP A 670 -21.14 6.39 -41.65
C ASP A 670 -20.89 4.88 -41.59
N SER A 671 -20.84 4.33 -40.38
CA SER A 671 -20.66 2.89 -40.18
C SER A 671 -21.74 2.03 -40.84
N ARG A 672 -22.96 2.57 -41.01
CA ARG A 672 -24.09 1.86 -41.64
C ARG A 672 -23.92 1.67 -43.14
N SER A 673 -23.05 2.46 -43.77
CA SER A 673 -22.76 2.35 -45.20
C SER A 673 -22.05 1.05 -45.58
N PHE A 674 -21.32 0.44 -44.63
CA PHE A 674 -20.53 -0.78 -44.88
C PHE A 674 -20.83 -1.94 -43.92
N SER A 675 -21.54 -1.73 -42.80
CA SER A 675 -21.92 -2.80 -41.88
C SER A 675 -23.14 -2.45 -41.02
N MET A 676 -23.95 -3.45 -40.67
CA MET A 676 -25.07 -3.32 -39.71
C MET A 676 -24.66 -3.53 -38.26
N ASN A 677 -23.40 -3.92 -38.00
CA ASN A 677 -22.89 -4.15 -36.66
C ASN A 677 -22.64 -2.83 -35.92
N ALA A 678 -22.83 -2.84 -34.60
CA ALA A 678 -22.52 -1.69 -33.76
C ALA A 678 -21.01 -1.42 -33.76
N SER A 679 -20.63 -0.15 -33.88
CA SER A 679 -19.24 0.27 -33.75
C SER A 679 -18.80 0.15 -32.27
N PRO A 680 -17.52 -0.16 -31.99
CA PRO A 680 -16.99 -0.28 -30.63
C PRO A 680 -17.21 0.96 -29.73
N ARG A 681 -17.54 2.12 -30.32
CA ARG A 681 -17.69 3.40 -29.60
C ARG A 681 -19.09 3.99 -29.65
N ASP A 682 -20.08 3.28 -30.19
CA ASP A 682 -21.45 3.81 -30.28
C ASP A 682 -22.10 4.07 -28.92
N SER A 683 -21.81 3.24 -27.90
CA SER A 683 -22.33 3.44 -26.54
C SER A 683 -21.83 4.77 -25.94
N ILE A 684 -20.57 5.11 -26.15
CA ILE A 684 -19.96 6.34 -25.61
C ILE A 684 -20.59 7.57 -26.28
N ARG A 685 -20.78 7.54 -27.60
CA ARG A 685 -21.44 8.65 -28.32
C ARG A 685 -22.90 8.84 -27.90
N THR A 686 -23.57 7.74 -27.56
CA THR A 686 -24.92 7.78 -27.00
C THR A 686 -24.92 8.49 -25.64
N GLU A 687 -23.96 8.18 -24.77
CA GLU A 687 -23.78 8.90 -23.50
C GLU A 687 -23.51 10.39 -23.72
N TRP A 688 -22.66 10.74 -24.69
CA TRP A 688 -22.38 12.15 -25.03
C TRP A 688 -23.65 12.89 -25.47
N LYS A 689 -24.49 12.24 -26.28
CA LYS A 689 -25.79 12.78 -26.71
C LYS A 689 -26.73 12.98 -25.52
N MET A 690 -26.84 11.96 -24.67
CA MET A 690 -27.67 12.03 -23.47
C MET A 690 -27.23 13.15 -22.53
N LYS A 691 -25.92 13.41 -22.39
CA LYS A 691 -25.38 14.51 -21.58
C LYS A 691 -25.79 15.89 -22.12
N PHE A 692 -25.65 16.11 -23.43
CA PHE A 692 -26.06 17.38 -24.04
C PHE A 692 -27.58 17.58 -23.96
N GLU A 693 -28.35 16.54 -24.23
CA GLU A 693 -29.81 16.60 -24.09
C GLU A 693 -30.22 16.87 -22.63
N ALA A 694 -29.56 16.25 -21.65
CA ALA A 694 -29.80 16.53 -20.24
C ALA A 694 -29.56 18.00 -19.89
N LEU A 695 -28.48 18.59 -20.38
CA LEU A 695 -28.20 20.01 -20.19
C LEU A 695 -29.30 20.90 -20.82
N LEU A 696 -29.77 20.57 -22.02
CA LEU A 696 -30.89 21.30 -22.63
C LEU A 696 -32.18 21.18 -21.80
N ARG A 697 -32.44 19.99 -21.24
CA ARG A 697 -33.59 19.74 -20.36
C ARG A 697 -33.51 20.58 -19.08
N ASP A 698 -32.34 20.61 -18.45
CA ASP A 698 -32.10 21.39 -17.22
C ASP A 698 -32.19 22.90 -17.47
N ALA A 699 -31.82 23.35 -18.67
CA ALA A 699 -32.01 24.73 -19.12
C ALA A 699 -33.48 25.07 -19.52
N GLY A 700 -34.42 24.13 -19.34
CA GLY A 700 -35.86 24.34 -19.57
C GLY A 700 -36.33 24.02 -20.99
N TYR A 701 -35.46 23.50 -21.86
CA TYR A 701 -35.80 23.15 -23.24
C TYR A 701 -36.32 21.71 -23.39
N ASN A 702 -37.25 21.28 -22.52
CA ASN A 702 -37.81 19.92 -22.51
C ASN A 702 -38.71 19.60 -23.73
N ASP A 703 -38.45 18.42 -24.34
CA ASP A 703 -39.25 17.61 -25.27
C ASP A 703 -40.24 18.29 -26.25
N ARG A 704 -39.93 18.15 -27.55
CA ARG A 704 -40.78 18.56 -28.70
C ARG A 704 -42.07 17.72 -28.85
N TYR A 705 -42.24 16.65 -28.06
CA TYR A 705 -43.50 15.88 -28.08
C TYR A 705 -44.70 16.68 -27.57
N SER A 706 -44.47 17.79 -26.87
CA SER A 706 -45.46 18.84 -26.69
C SER A 706 -45.26 19.92 -27.76
N SER A 707 -46.30 20.22 -28.55
CA SER A 707 -46.27 21.26 -29.59
C SER A 707 -46.09 22.70 -29.04
N HIS A 708 -45.82 22.84 -27.74
CA HIS A 708 -45.79 24.09 -26.98
C HIS A 708 -44.51 24.25 -26.12
N GLY A 709 -43.50 23.40 -26.30
CA GLY A 709 -42.21 23.57 -25.61
C GLY A 709 -41.48 24.85 -26.08
N PRO A 710 -40.68 25.49 -25.20
CA PRO A 710 -39.90 26.66 -25.59
C PRO A 710 -38.89 26.30 -26.70
N LYS A 711 -38.80 27.17 -27.72
CA LYS A 711 -37.80 27.07 -28.80
C LYS A 711 -36.45 27.57 -28.29
N HIS A 712 -35.37 26.91 -28.69
CA HIS A 712 -34.03 27.40 -28.41
C HIS A 712 -33.70 28.61 -29.31
N PRO A 713 -32.97 29.64 -28.84
CA PRO A 713 -32.62 30.81 -29.65
C PRO A 713 -31.82 30.48 -30.93
N SER A 714 -30.94 29.49 -30.86
CA SER A 714 -30.20 28.99 -32.03
C SER A 714 -31.01 27.95 -32.80
N HIS A 715 -31.26 28.22 -34.08
CA HIS A 715 -31.95 27.31 -35.02
C HIS A 715 -31.24 25.96 -35.17
N ILE A 716 -29.91 25.95 -35.06
CA ILE A 716 -29.07 24.75 -35.15
C ILE A 716 -29.37 23.81 -33.97
N VAL A 717 -29.40 24.35 -32.75
CA VAL A 717 -29.67 23.59 -31.53
C VAL A 717 -31.14 23.13 -31.47
N ASP A 718 -32.08 23.98 -31.92
CA ASP A 718 -33.50 23.65 -31.93
C ASP A 718 -33.81 22.50 -32.90
N GLU A 719 -33.21 22.50 -34.09
CA GLU A 719 -33.39 21.41 -35.07
C GLU A 719 -32.65 20.14 -34.65
N PHE A 720 -31.45 20.25 -34.06
CA PHE A 720 -30.73 19.09 -33.52
C PHE A 720 -31.54 18.36 -32.44
N ARG A 721 -32.12 19.14 -31.50
CA ARG A 721 -33.04 18.62 -30.46
C ARG A 721 -34.27 17.96 -31.06
N GLY A 722 -34.78 18.52 -32.15
CA GLY A 722 -36.06 18.14 -32.74
C GLY A 722 -36.04 16.93 -33.69
N GLY A 723 -34.88 16.32 -33.94
CA GLY A 723 -34.73 15.21 -34.88
C GLY A 723 -33.80 14.10 -34.39
N TYR A 724 -33.74 12.99 -35.14
CA TYR A 724 -32.87 11.86 -34.85
C TYR A 724 -31.42 12.08 -35.34
N TYR A 725 -30.90 13.29 -35.17
CA TYR A 725 -29.57 13.67 -35.63
C TYR A 725 -28.49 13.27 -34.61
N SER A 726 -27.29 13.00 -35.11
CA SER A 726 -26.06 12.88 -34.33
C SER A 726 -25.21 14.14 -34.49
N ALA A 727 -24.37 14.46 -33.50
CA ALA A 727 -23.57 15.68 -33.57
C ALA A 727 -22.60 15.67 -34.77
N SER A 728 -22.11 14.48 -35.18
CA SER A 728 -21.35 14.34 -36.42
C SER A 728 -22.14 14.78 -37.66
N ASP A 729 -23.46 14.56 -37.69
CA ASP A 729 -24.28 14.98 -38.84
C ASP A 729 -24.35 16.50 -38.94
N VAL A 730 -24.41 17.19 -37.81
CA VAL A 730 -24.39 18.67 -37.74
C VAL A 730 -23.08 19.20 -38.32
N PHE A 731 -21.95 18.61 -37.92
CA PHE A 731 -20.64 18.99 -38.45
C PHE A 731 -20.57 18.78 -39.96
N PHE A 732 -20.93 17.59 -40.46
CA PHE A 732 -20.86 17.30 -41.89
C PHE A 732 -21.83 18.16 -42.71
N ALA A 733 -23.03 18.43 -42.20
CA ALA A 733 -24.03 19.23 -42.89
C ALA A 733 -23.58 20.69 -43.09
N LEU A 734 -22.99 21.29 -42.05
CA LEU A 734 -22.64 22.71 -42.04
C LEU A 734 -21.27 22.98 -42.69
N HIS A 735 -20.30 22.09 -42.53
CA HIS A 735 -18.90 22.38 -42.90
C HIS A 735 -18.31 21.48 -43.99
N VAL A 736 -18.91 20.34 -44.32
CA VAL A 736 -18.33 19.40 -45.30
C VAL A 736 -19.18 19.30 -46.57
N LEU A 737 -20.51 19.22 -46.45
CA LEU A 737 -21.41 18.91 -47.56
C LEU A 737 -21.35 19.92 -48.72
N SER A 738 -20.99 21.18 -48.47
CA SER A 738 -20.83 22.21 -49.51
C SER A 738 -19.55 22.08 -50.34
N GLU A 739 -18.55 21.33 -49.87
CA GLU A 739 -17.22 21.27 -50.49
C GLU A 739 -16.97 20.01 -51.33
N ILE A 740 -17.89 19.04 -51.27
CA ILE A 740 -17.77 17.71 -51.87
C ILE A 740 -18.75 17.51 -53.03
N ASP A 741 -18.35 16.73 -54.03
CA ASP A 741 -19.14 16.41 -55.22
C ASP A 741 -19.71 14.98 -55.13
N LEU A 742 -20.32 14.63 -53.98
CA LEU A 742 -20.98 13.33 -53.80
C LEU A 742 -22.44 13.39 -54.25
N SER A 743 -22.88 12.37 -55.01
CA SER A 743 -24.29 12.16 -55.31
C SER A 743 -25.10 12.02 -54.02
N VAL A 744 -26.27 12.67 -53.94
CA VAL A 744 -27.16 12.67 -52.76
C VAL A 744 -27.43 11.25 -52.23
N ASP A 745 -27.51 10.26 -53.11
CA ASP A 745 -27.75 8.85 -52.77
C ASP A 745 -26.61 8.16 -51.98
N LYS A 746 -25.40 8.73 -52.00
CA LYS A 746 -24.23 8.23 -51.26
C LYS A 746 -24.04 8.92 -49.92
N VAL A 747 -24.81 9.98 -49.66
CA VAL A 747 -24.75 10.76 -48.43
C VAL A 747 -25.84 10.27 -47.48
N ASN A 748 -25.50 10.11 -46.20
CA ASN A 748 -26.49 9.78 -45.18
C ASN A 748 -27.62 10.84 -45.18
N HIS A 749 -28.86 10.37 -45.33
CA HIS A 749 -30.06 11.21 -45.39
C HIS A 749 -30.20 12.14 -44.18
N GLN A 750 -29.67 11.78 -43.01
CA GLN A 750 -29.68 12.64 -41.83
C GLN A 750 -28.89 13.93 -42.05
N ILE A 751 -27.77 13.87 -42.78
CA ILE A 751 -26.92 15.04 -43.07
C ILE A 751 -27.61 15.99 -44.05
N THR A 752 -28.17 15.46 -45.15
CA THR A 752 -28.87 16.27 -46.17
C THR A 752 -30.18 16.85 -45.63
N SER A 753 -30.94 16.06 -44.86
CA SER A 753 -32.18 16.54 -44.23
C SER A 753 -31.91 17.62 -43.19
N PHE A 754 -30.83 17.54 -42.42
CA PHE A 754 -30.45 18.60 -41.47
C PHE A 754 -30.13 19.90 -42.20
N LYS A 755 -29.25 19.87 -43.21
CA LYS A 755 -28.86 21.06 -44.00
C LYS A 755 -30.07 21.76 -44.62
N SER A 756 -30.91 20.99 -45.32
CA SER A 756 -32.09 21.56 -46.00
C SER A 756 -33.12 22.19 -45.05
N ARG A 757 -33.19 21.75 -43.79
CA ARG A 757 -34.07 22.34 -42.78
C ARG A 757 -33.50 23.62 -42.18
N ILE A 758 -32.18 23.65 -41.94
CA ILE A 758 -31.50 24.87 -41.50
C ILE A 758 -31.60 25.96 -42.57
N GLU A 759 -31.31 25.64 -43.84
CA GLU A 759 -31.43 26.60 -44.95
C GLU A 759 -32.84 27.16 -45.13
N ARG A 760 -33.89 26.36 -44.87
CA ARG A 760 -35.28 26.84 -44.86
C ARG A 760 -35.58 27.77 -43.70
N LEU A 761 -35.05 27.50 -42.52
CA LEU A 761 -35.26 28.32 -41.33
C LEU A 761 -34.51 29.66 -41.43
N GLU A 762 -33.30 29.65 -42.00
CA GLU A 762 -32.52 30.87 -42.28
C GLU A 762 -33.18 31.73 -43.38
N GLY A 763 -33.71 31.10 -44.44
CA GLY A 763 -34.43 31.78 -45.51
C GLY A 763 -35.84 32.28 -45.14
N GLU A 764 -36.38 31.90 -43.98
CA GLU A 764 -37.64 32.45 -43.43
C GLU A 764 -37.39 33.67 -42.50
N THR A 765 -36.13 33.99 -42.21
CA THR A 765 -35.71 35.12 -41.33
C THR A 765 -35.07 36.30 -42.06
N GLU A 766 -34.78 36.18 -43.37
CA GLU A 766 -34.50 37.32 -44.28
C GLU A 766 -35.82 37.88 -44.86
#